data_AF-A0A416SZV8-F1
#
_entry.id   AF-A0A416SZV8-F1
#
_cell.length_a   1.000
_cell.length_b   1.000
_cell.length_c   1.000
_cell.angle_alpha   90.00
_cell.angle_beta   90.00
_cell.angle_gamma   90.00
#
_symmetry.space_group_name_H-M   'P 1'
#
loop_
_entity.id
_entity.type
_entity.pdbx_description
1 polymer ?
#
loop_
_entity_poly.entity_id
_entity_poly.type
_entity_poly.pdbx_seq_one_letter_code
_entity_poly.pdbx_strand_id
1 'polypeptide(L)'
;MIGKWSVVIEKNILKVCVVLAFCCMVLLQNNVYGATTENGSRSNPYLVQTESKLKNIFSNNKKTSVVYIAIVGNIKIKDGIKVTQGRYMLYSSGGERTISRSKDIGDDVNKSDKYCFKISDGAEVHFGDGMGGYKLYLDGKKNQISFATKGFIKVDDSSTGTIGNACVVKNVTNYNGETEAGAVRSTGTLNVYGIIHDCDGVKGGGITIKGGVCNIWPGAQIYKCFTLSQGGGVYVGSYSELRIYDGEIFENEALEEGGGIYIGGSSHLLMTAGIIHNNKSGEEGGGIFGTGLGTIVNINDGWIYGNDAGASAGGVFSGYQAGLILGSGSTAPTISGNEARGSGGGVRCNGGIGEGHGGCTVIYNARIIGNTSGNLGGGVACGDDSKITIEAVNIFSNSSVDNAGGLSIGKNVEDINGGAIKLYNSIIGENGATDKGGGICTDSSVLMRNTSINNNSSRNGGGLYIGNTATVHMWMGSYINNNYAYNNGGGVYIGEKANFLLTDNNIYQNNCAKNGMGVYVRGKFQMFSIASVDESNEVYLTRQTYISIIDRLLKPSGYVAVIRTTLTDPGTIIAQVEYSTDAQSELYYVGDAVAELNNQNCVKKFSVRNIGENKLLRPTKFVKTYVDNEIIISEKYDVIFNKNTSERVLGMPDNQIKFWQEDIIISGVTVRRNGYHTVENKHWNFQSDGNGATLKPGGILYANGDRVLYAQWEKEKVINLFINATDRYYVVNQNIKLDMNELVKKVKVTDDTYSNKKYPIYIKNIIDVSGKNYYERGKNKEYEDVNNSDIVLTEKFMNTESVAAFIVTVCSNAGNNSSYEEKKFGVYIVNNNDYNPAVRFISKDYIDTLNKNSKWNLSMRNRLEERLNKKEGQGMKKYKMSKEMVNEIKKNR
;
A
#
# COMPACT_ATOMS: atom_id res chain seq x y z
N MET A 1 62.99 -23.23 -105.89
CA MET A 1 62.03 -22.12 -106.01
C MET A 1 60.61 -22.55 -105.61
N ILE A 2 60.40 -23.24 -104.45
CA ILE A 2 59.04 -23.67 -104.00
C ILE A 2 58.86 -23.61 -102.46
N GLY A 3 59.91 -23.70 -101.63
CA GLY A 3 59.75 -23.84 -100.17
C GLY A 3 59.61 -22.57 -99.31
N LYS A 4 59.73 -21.35 -99.87
CA LYS A 4 59.67 -20.09 -99.09
C LYS A 4 58.40 -19.24 -99.29
N TRP A 5 57.50 -19.66 -100.19
CA TRP A 5 56.24 -18.96 -100.46
C TRP A 5 55.01 -19.64 -99.82
N SER A 6 55.08 -20.92 -99.43
CA SER A 6 53.95 -21.63 -98.82
C SER A 6 53.62 -21.14 -97.39
N VAL A 7 54.65 -20.81 -96.60
CA VAL A 7 54.47 -20.40 -95.18
C VAL A 7 53.87 -18.99 -95.04
N VAL A 8 54.05 -18.11 -96.04
CA VAL A 8 53.48 -16.75 -96.04
C VAL A 8 52.02 -16.75 -96.52
N ILE A 9 51.66 -17.67 -97.42
CA ILE A 9 50.29 -17.80 -97.94
C ILE A 9 49.38 -18.50 -96.92
N GLU A 10 49.85 -19.57 -96.24
CA GLU A 10 49.05 -20.25 -95.20
C GLU A 10 48.77 -19.35 -93.98
N LYS A 11 49.73 -18.53 -93.54
CA LYS A 11 49.52 -17.60 -92.41
C LYS A 11 48.53 -16.48 -92.73
N ASN A 12 48.45 -16.04 -93.98
CA ASN A 12 47.50 -15.00 -94.40
C ASN A 12 46.11 -15.57 -94.68
N ILE A 13 46.00 -16.78 -95.23
CA ILE A 13 44.70 -17.47 -95.39
C ILE A 13 44.10 -17.82 -94.02
N LEU A 14 44.89 -18.31 -93.07
CA LEU A 14 44.39 -18.60 -91.73
C LEU A 14 43.92 -17.32 -91.00
N LYS A 15 44.63 -16.20 -91.15
CA LYS A 15 44.18 -14.90 -90.60
C LYS A 15 42.91 -14.39 -91.28
N VAL A 16 42.79 -14.53 -92.60
CA VAL A 16 41.60 -14.11 -93.35
C VAL A 16 40.41 -15.03 -93.04
N CYS A 17 40.60 -16.34 -92.88
CA CYS A 17 39.56 -17.28 -92.48
C CYS A 17 39.14 -17.12 -91.02
N VAL A 18 40.05 -16.77 -90.10
CA VAL A 18 39.70 -16.44 -88.71
C VAL A 18 38.95 -15.11 -88.64
N VAL A 19 39.35 -14.10 -89.43
CA VAL A 19 38.62 -12.82 -89.51
C VAL A 19 37.26 -13.00 -90.19
N LEU A 20 37.15 -13.80 -91.26
CA LEU A 20 35.86 -14.13 -91.89
C LEU A 20 34.99 -15.00 -90.99
N ALA A 21 35.54 -15.95 -90.24
CA ALA A 21 34.78 -16.73 -89.27
C ALA A 21 34.32 -15.86 -88.08
N PHE A 22 35.14 -14.88 -87.66
CA PHE A 22 34.76 -13.91 -86.63
C PHE A 22 33.71 -12.93 -87.17
N CYS A 23 33.84 -12.45 -88.41
CA CYS A 23 32.84 -11.62 -89.08
C CYS A 23 31.55 -12.39 -89.35
N CYS A 24 31.60 -13.67 -89.74
CA CYS A 24 30.45 -14.53 -89.90
C CYS A 24 29.82 -14.90 -88.55
N MET A 25 30.58 -15.12 -87.48
CA MET A 25 30.01 -15.29 -86.13
C MET A 25 29.39 -13.99 -85.60
N VAL A 26 29.96 -12.82 -85.89
CA VAL A 26 29.38 -11.51 -85.55
C VAL A 26 28.14 -11.22 -86.40
N LEU A 27 28.12 -11.61 -87.68
CA LEU A 27 26.97 -11.49 -88.58
C LEU A 27 25.87 -12.52 -88.30
N LEU A 28 26.22 -13.71 -87.81
CA LEU A 28 25.28 -14.76 -87.39
C LEU A 28 24.73 -14.49 -85.98
N GLN A 29 25.52 -13.92 -85.05
CA GLN A 29 25.00 -13.44 -83.77
C GLN A 29 24.01 -12.27 -83.96
N ASN A 30 24.18 -11.45 -84.99
CA ASN A 30 23.24 -10.37 -85.32
C ASN A 30 21.96 -10.86 -86.03
N ASN A 31 21.90 -12.10 -86.55
CA ASN A 31 20.80 -12.59 -87.39
C ASN A 31 19.98 -13.76 -86.79
N VAL A 32 20.28 -14.24 -85.58
CA VAL A 32 19.50 -15.31 -84.92
C VAL A 32 18.35 -14.77 -84.05
N TYR A 33 18.28 -13.47 -83.80
CA TYR A 33 17.05 -12.83 -83.37
C TYR A 33 16.32 -12.32 -84.60
N GLY A 34 15.24 -12.99 -85.01
CA GLY A 34 14.29 -12.39 -85.94
C GLY A 34 13.96 -10.98 -85.44
N ALA A 35 13.98 -9.99 -86.32
CA ALA A 35 13.75 -8.59 -86.00
C ALA A 35 12.34 -8.40 -85.40
N THR A 36 12.17 -8.72 -84.13
CA THR A 36 11.03 -8.33 -83.34
C THR A 36 11.11 -6.82 -83.23
N THR A 37 10.19 -6.13 -83.88
CA THR A 37 10.03 -4.68 -83.75
C THR A 37 9.80 -4.34 -82.29
N GLU A 38 10.84 -3.83 -81.62
CA GLU A 38 10.74 -3.30 -80.26
C GLU A 38 9.67 -2.20 -80.26
N ASN A 39 8.55 -2.44 -79.56
CA ASN A 39 7.41 -1.52 -79.55
C ASN A 39 7.04 -1.05 -78.13
N GLY A 40 7.79 -1.50 -77.13
CA GLY A 40 7.59 -1.18 -75.71
C GLY A 40 6.44 -1.94 -75.07
N SER A 41 5.87 -2.96 -75.72
CA SER A 41 4.91 -3.87 -75.10
C SER A 41 5.61 -4.88 -74.20
N ARG A 42 4.84 -5.57 -73.34
CA ARG A 42 5.37 -6.61 -72.45
C ARG A 42 6.08 -7.74 -73.19
N SER A 43 5.55 -8.14 -74.35
CA SER A 43 6.12 -9.22 -75.18
C SER A 43 7.29 -8.77 -76.06
N ASN A 44 7.34 -7.48 -76.42
CA ASN A 44 8.40 -6.88 -77.24
C ASN A 44 8.91 -5.58 -76.59
N PRO A 45 9.63 -5.69 -75.46
CA PRO A 45 10.14 -4.54 -74.72
C PRO A 45 11.24 -3.81 -75.50
N TYR A 46 11.51 -2.54 -75.15
CA TYR A 46 12.70 -1.87 -75.65
C TYR A 46 13.96 -2.41 -74.98
N LEU A 47 14.95 -2.86 -75.76
CA LEU A 47 16.20 -3.42 -75.24
C LEU A 47 17.25 -2.31 -75.11
N VAL A 48 17.63 -1.91 -73.90
CA VAL A 48 18.45 -0.72 -73.66
C VAL A 48 19.81 -1.07 -73.06
N GLN A 49 20.87 -0.55 -73.69
CA GLN A 49 22.27 -0.69 -73.25
C GLN A 49 23.04 0.64 -73.19
N THR A 50 22.43 1.76 -73.62
CA THR A 50 23.06 3.08 -73.63
C THR A 50 22.14 4.16 -73.06
N GLU A 51 22.74 5.22 -72.51
CA GLU A 51 22.03 6.40 -72.01
C GLU A 51 21.20 7.07 -73.10
N SER A 52 21.75 7.22 -74.31
CA SER A 52 21.06 7.88 -75.43
C SER A 52 19.78 7.18 -75.85
N LYS A 53 19.77 5.83 -75.89
CA LYS A 53 18.55 5.06 -76.21
C LYS A 53 17.51 5.24 -75.10
N LEU A 54 17.95 5.23 -73.85
CA LEU A 54 17.06 5.45 -72.71
C LEU A 54 16.39 6.84 -72.75
N LYS A 55 17.18 7.91 -72.97
CA LYS A 55 16.66 9.29 -73.12
C LYS A 55 15.68 9.43 -74.27
N ASN A 56 15.97 8.80 -75.41
CA ASN A 56 15.09 8.83 -76.58
C ASN A 56 13.72 8.22 -76.26
N ILE A 57 13.67 7.08 -75.58
CA ILE A 57 12.42 6.44 -75.17
C ILE A 57 11.59 7.37 -74.28
N PHE A 58 12.19 7.99 -73.26
CA PHE A 58 11.47 8.91 -72.37
C PHE A 58 11.02 10.20 -73.05
N SER A 59 11.72 10.65 -74.10
CA SER A 59 11.35 11.89 -74.82
C SER A 59 10.23 11.69 -75.83
N ASN A 60 10.13 10.49 -76.43
CA ASN A 60 9.29 10.25 -77.60
C ASN A 60 8.04 9.38 -77.34
N ASN A 61 7.87 8.82 -76.14
CA ASN A 61 6.88 7.77 -75.89
C ASN A 61 5.85 8.16 -74.82
N LYS A 62 4.97 9.11 -75.14
CA LYS A 62 3.93 9.64 -74.23
C LYS A 62 2.66 8.76 -74.17
N LYS A 63 2.83 7.44 -74.22
CA LYS A 63 1.71 6.49 -74.26
C LYS A 63 0.99 6.46 -72.92
N THR A 64 -0.33 6.27 -72.98
CA THR A 64 -1.13 5.99 -71.77
C THR A 64 -0.89 4.57 -71.27
N SER A 65 -0.53 3.60 -72.12
CA SER A 65 -0.17 2.24 -71.70
C SER A 65 1.25 2.16 -71.12
N VAL A 66 1.51 1.13 -70.31
CA VAL A 66 2.85 0.88 -69.75
C VAL A 66 3.84 0.54 -70.86
N VAL A 67 4.96 1.27 -70.89
CA VAL A 67 6.10 1.06 -71.78
C VAL A 67 7.15 0.24 -71.06
N TYR A 68 7.42 -0.97 -71.55
CA TYR A 68 8.39 -1.90 -70.98
C TYR A 68 9.79 -1.69 -71.57
N ILE A 69 10.77 -1.52 -70.68
CA ILE A 69 12.17 -1.23 -70.98
C ILE A 69 13.05 -2.29 -70.31
N ALA A 70 13.60 -3.20 -71.10
CA ALA A 70 14.54 -4.21 -70.64
C ALA A 70 15.97 -3.65 -70.71
N ILE A 71 16.59 -3.44 -69.55
CA ILE A 71 17.99 -3.06 -69.43
C ILE A 71 18.83 -4.32 -69.71
N VAL A 72 19.56 -4.33 -70.82
CA VAL A 72 20.38 -5.47 -71.26
C VAL A 72 21.88 -5.23 -71.14
N GLY A 73 22.30 -3.98 -70.86
CA GLY A 73 23.68 -3.59 -70.57
C GLY A 73 23.79 -2.59 -69.42
N ASN A 74 25.00 -2.39 -68.90
CA ASN A 74 25.23 -1.39 -67.84
C ASN A 74 25.23 0.02 -68.44
N ILE A 75 24.43 0.92 -67.88
CA ILE A 75 24.23 2.27 -68.38
C ILE A 75 24.91 3.27 -67.45
N LYS A 76 25.69 4.17 -68.03
CA LYS A 76 26.29 5.30 -67.31
C LYS A 76 25.54 6.57 -67.67
N ILE A 77 24.98 7.26 -66.68
CA ILE A 77 24.30 8.55 -66.85
C ILE A 77 25.35 9.65 -66.80
N LYS A 78 25.56 10.34 -67.92
CA LYS A 78 26.46 11.50 -68.00
C LYS A 78 25.71 12.82 -67.87
N ASP A 79 24.43 12.84 -68.23
CA ASP A 79 23.58 14.01 -68.12
C ASP A 79 22.20 13.56 -67.61
N GLY A 80 21.61 14.31 -66.67
CA GLY A 80 20.36 13.92 -66.00
C GLY A 80 19.24 13.59 -66.97
N ILE A 81 18.44 12.57 -66.66
CA ILE A 81 17.30 12.14 -67.47
C ILE A 81 16.02 12.76 -66.92
N LYS A 82 15.40 13.67 -67.68
CA LYS A 82 14.03 14.12 -67.39
C LYS A 82 13.04 13.16 -68.04
N VAL A 83 12.10 12.64 -67.27
CA VAL A 83 10.98 11.81 -67.73
C VAL A 83 9.70 12.62 -67.59
N THR A 84 9.02 12.87 -68.72
CA THR A 84 7.80 13.69 -68.77
C THR A 84 6.69 12.91 -69.47
N GLN A 85 5.54 12.77 -68.81
CA GLN A 85 4.35 12.06 -69.30
C GLN A 85 4.57 10.56 -69.64
N GLY A 86 3.55 9.74 -69.40
CA GLY A 86 3.55 8.31 -69.72
C GLY A 86 3.94 7.40 -68.55
N ARG A 87 3.78 6.08 -68.75
CA ARG A 87 4.02 5.06 -67.72
C ARG A 87 5.13 4.10 -68.18
N TYR A 88 6.19 3.95 -67.39
CA TYR A 88 7.39 3.21 -67.78
C TYR A 88 7.76 2.15 -66.76
N MET A 89 8.14 0.97 -67.25
CA MET A 89 8.59 -0.17 -66.46
C MET A 89 10.00 -0.56 -66.88
N LEU A 90 10.98 -0.34 -66.00
CA LEU A 90 12.38 -0.69 -66.23
C LEU A 90 12.71 -1.98 -65.48
N TYR A 91 13.38 -2.92 -66.12
CA TYR A 91 13.86 -4.14 -65.45
C TYR A 91 15.15 -4.66 -66.08
N SER A 92 15.98 -5.34 -65.29
CA SER A 92 17.19 -6.00 -65.79
C SER A 92 16.83 -7.27 -66.57
N SER A 93 17.49 -7.49 -67.70
CA SER A 93 17.30 -8.67 -68.55
C SER A 93 18.65 -9.25 -68.99
N GLY A 94 18.75 -10.58 -69.01
CA GLY A 94 19.99 -11.30 -69.35
C GLY A 94 21.08 -11.20 -68.27
N GLY A 95 20.72 -10.89 -67.02
CA GLY A 95 21.62 -10.76 -65.88
C GLY A 95 21.31 -9.52 -65.04
N GLU A 96 21.97 -9.40 -63.90
CA GLU A 96 21.94 -8.16 -63.12
C GLU A 96 22.55 -7.01 -63.92
N ARG A 97 21.93 -5.83 -63.80
CA ARG A 97 22.35 -4.63 -64.52
C ARG A 97 22.40 -3.43 -63.61
N THR A 98 23.27 -2.50 -63.95
CA THR A 98 23.47 -1.26 -63.23
C THR A 98 23.21 -0.06 -64.13
N ILE A 99 22.39 0.86 -63.65
CA ILE A 99 22.36 2.24 -64.12
C ILE A 99 23.14 3.05 -63.08
N SER A 100 24.26 3.64 -63.46
CA SER A 100 25.13 4.36 -62.55
C SER A 100 25.30 5.82 -62.94
N ARG A 101 25.39 6.70 -61.94
CA ARG A 101 25.91 8.06 -62.11
C ARG A 101 27.32 7.99 -62.68
N SER A 102 27.70 8.91 -63.57
CA SER A 102 29.07 8.98 -64.05
C SER A 102 30.04 9.35 -62.93
N LYS A 103 31.22 8.75 -62.95
CA LYS A 103 32.32 9.09 -62.03
C LYS A 103 33.14 10.32 -62.48
N ASP A 104 32.93 10.77 -63.71
CA ASP A 104 33.66 11.91 -64.25
C ASP A 104 33.03 13.20 -63.72
N ILE A 105 33.80 14.00 -62.97
CA ILE A 105 33.30 15.25 -62.38
C ILE A 105 32.96 16.31 -63.43
N GLY A 106 33.50 16.18 -64.65
CA GLY A 106 33.16 17.07 -65.77
C GLY A 106 31.79 16.77 -66.39
N ASP A 107 31.25 15.56 -66.18
CA ASP A 107 29.95 15.16 -66.72
C ASP A 107 28.80 15.96 -66.05
N ASP A 108 27.83 16.36 -66.87
CA ASP A 108 26.72 17.23 -66.50
C ASP A 108 25.89 16.75 -65.30
N VAL A 109 25.72 15.44 -65.14
CA VAL A 109 24.97 14.85 -64.02
C VAL A 109 25.58 15.21 -62.66
N ASN A 110 26.88 15.51 -62.61
CA ASN A 110 27.61 15.85 -61.39
C ASN A 110 27.65 17.37 -61.13
N LYS A 111 27.05 18.17 -62.00
CA LYS A 111 26.84 19.61 -61.78
C LYS A 111 25.65 19.83 -60.83
N SER A 112 25.57 21.03 -60.25
CA SER A 112 24.79 21.33 -59.04
C SER A 112 23.26 21.25 -59.16
N ASP A 113 22.69 20.95 -60.32
CA ASP A 113 21.24 20.98 -60.56
C ASP A 113 20.66 19.67 -61.10
N LYS A 114 21.45 18.60 -61.27
CA LYS A 114 21.01 17.38 -61.98
C LYS A 114 20.91 16.12 -61.11
N TYR A 115 19.67 15.65 -60.93
CA TYR A 115 19.38 14.28 -60.51
C TYR A 115 19.62 13.31 -61.68
N CYS A 116 19.97 12.04 -61.41
CA CYS A 116 20.12 11.04 -62.48
C CYS A 116 18.79 10.81 -63.21
N PHE A 117 17.69 10.75 -62.46
CA PHE A 117 16.32 10.71 -62.97
C PHE A 117 15.50 11.82 -62.31
N LYS A 118 14.80 12.60 -63.12
CA LYS A 118 13.78 13.55 -62.68
C LYS A 118 12.46 13.19 -63.34
N ILE A 119 11.50 12.72 -62.56
CA ILE A 119 10.18 12.27 -62.98
C ILE A 119 9.22 13.42 -62.71
N SER A 120 8.61 13.95 -63.76
CA SER A 120 7.78 15.17 -63.70
C SER A 120 6.56 15.07 -64.60
N ASP A 121 5.69 16.06 -64.52
CA ASP A 121 4.62 16.30 -65.49
C ASP A 121 3.66 15.09 -65.64
N GLY A 122 3.34 14.43 -64.51
CA GLY A 122 2.43 13.30 -64.45
C GLY A 122 3.00 11.96 -64.92
N ALA A 123 4.33 11.84 -65.06
CA ALA A 123 4.96 10.59 -65.43
C ALA A 123 4.92 9.55 -64.29
N GLU A 124 4.84 8.28 -64.66
CA GLU A 124 5.00 7.15 -63.75
C GLU A 124 6.20 6.30 -64.17
N VAL A 125 7.14 6.05 -63.26
CA VAL A 125 8.30 5.21 -63.54
C VAL A 125 8.47 4.17 -62.45
N HIS A 126 8.48 2.90 -62.86
CA HIS A 126 8.76 1.76 -62.00
C HIS A 126 10.14 1.20 -62.35
N PHE A 127 11.05 1.23 -61.38
CA PHE A 127 12.37 0.63 -61.46
C PHE A 127 12.36 -0.76 -60.82
N GLY A 128 12.65 -1.81 -61.58
CA GLY A 128 12.93 -3.17 -61.08
C GLY A 128 11.72 -3.96 -60.55
N ASP A 129 10.80 -4.39 -61.43
CA ASP A 129 9.62 -5.23 -61.11
C ASP A 129 9.89 -6.75 -61.18
N GLY A 130 11.15 -7.18 -61.16
CA GLY A 130 11.51 -8.60 -61.15
C GLY A 130 11.17 -9.41 -62.41
N MET A 131 10.51 -8.81 -63.42
CA MET A 131 10.08 -9.47 -64.67
C MET A 131 11.20 -10.23 -65.41
N GLY A 132 12.45 -9.77 -65.31
CA GLY A 132 13.60 -10.43 -65.91
C GLY A 132 14.33 -11.43 -65.01
N GLY A 133 13.89 -11.58 -63.75
CA GLY A 133 14.52 -12.48 -62.76
C GLY A 133 15.81 -11.94 -62.11
N TYR A 134 16.18 -10.68 -62.37
CA TYR A 134 17.44 -10.09 -61.91
C TYR A 134 17.23 -8.73 -61.25
N LYS A 135 18.15 -8.37 -60.34
CA LYS A 135 18.17 -7.05 -59.70
C LYS A 135 18.61 -5.96 -60.68
N LEU A 136 17.98 -4.80 -60.56
CA LEU A 136 18.37 -3.54 -61.19
C LEU A 136 19.02 -2.65 -60.12
N TYR A 137 20.29 -2.32 -60.33
CA TYR A 137 21.04 -1.46 -59.42
C TYR A 137 21.06 -0.02 -59.93
N LEU A 138 20.69 0.91 -59.06
CA LEU A 138 20.79 2.35 -59.25
C LEU A 138 21.93 2.86 -58.36
N ASP A 139 23.12 3.03 -58.94
CA ASP A 139 24.37 3.22 -58.19
C ASP A 139 24.90 4.66 -58.32
N GLY A 140 24.90 5.39 -57.21
CA GLY A 140 25.34 6.79 -57.15
C GLY A 140 26.87 6.98 -57.07
N LYS A 141 27.65 5.91 -56.86
CA LYS A 141 29.13 5.95 -56.78
C LYS A 141 29.74 6.86 -55.70
N LYS A 142 29.10 7.03 -54.53
CA LYS A 142 29.54 7.80 -53.33
C LYS A 142 31.06 7.85 -53.05
N ASN A 143 31.81 6.76 -53.26
CA ASN A 143 33.26 6.71 -53.01
C ASN A 143 34.15 7.11 -54.22
N GLN A 144 33.56 7.51 -55.33
CA GLN A 144 34.26 7.82 -56.59
C GLN A 144 33.96 9.22 -57.12
N ILE A 145 33.04 9.95 -56.48
CA ILE A 145 32.62 11.29 -56.88
C ILE A 145 32.72 12.23 -55.66
N SER A 146 32.91 13.53 -55.89
CA SER A 146 32.99 14.51 -54.80
C SER A 146 31.67 14.62 -54.02
N PHE A 147 31.74 15.17 -52.81
CA PHE A 147 30.58 15.43 -51.95
C PHE A 147 29.52 16.34 -52.59
N ALA A 148 29.81 17.04 -53.69
CA ALA A 148 28.92 18.05 -54.28
C ALA A 148 27.96 17.50 -55.36
N THR A 149 27.32 16.34 -55.15
CA THR A 149 26.31 15.79 -56.07
C THR A 149 24.87 16.01 -55.57
N LYS A 150 23.89 15.87 -56.48
CA LYS A 150 22.45 15.75 -56.16
C LYS A 150 22.04 14.28 -55.97
N GLY A 151 20.80 14.04 -55.57
CA GLY A 151 20.23 12.70 -55.44
C GLY A 151 20.16 11.92 -56.77
N PHE A 152 19.72 10.66 -56.69
CA PHE A 152 19.58 9.78 -57.85
C PHE A 152 18.23 9.91 -58.52
N ILE A 153 17.15 9.92 -57.74
CA ILE A 153 15.77 10.03 -58.23
C ILE A 153 15.11 11.27 -57.61
N LYS A 154 14.48 12.08 -58.45
CA LYS A 154 13.53 13.12 -58.03
C LYS A 154 12.17 12.84 -58.63
N VAL A 155 11.14 12.82 -57.79
CA VAL A 155 9.73 12.71 -58.20
C VAL A 155 9.05 14.03 -57.88
N ASP A 156 8.65 14.78 -58.90
CA ASP A 156 7.92 16.04 -58.73
C ASP A 156 6.42 15.78 -58.52
N ASP A 157 5.69 16.83 -58.13
CA ASP A 157 4.25 16.81 -57.90
C ASP A 157 3.49 16.16 -59.06
N SER A 158 2.36 15.52 -58.73
CA SER A 158 1.51 14.73 -59.66
C SER A 158 2.16 13.52 -60.34
N SER A 159 3.44 13.26 -60.08
CA SER A 159 4.18 12.15 -60.69
C SER A 159 4.37 10.98 -59.70
N THR A 160 4.64 9.79 -60.23
CA THR A 160 4.87 8.59 -59.40
C THR A 160 6.21 7.94 -59.70
N GLY A 161 7.02 7.74 -58.66
CA GLY A 161 8.21 6.90 -58.70
C GLY A 161 7.98 5.60 -57.94
N THR A 162 8.41 4.46 -58.48
CA THR A 162 8.38 3.18 -57.77
C THR A 162 9.74 2.52 -57.78
N ILE A 163 10.27 2.23 -56.60
CA ILE A 163 11.44 1.38 -56.39
C ILE A 163 10.90 -0.02 -56.14
N GLY A 164 10.82 -0.83 -57.20
CA GLY A 164 10.28 -2.18 -57.18
C GLY A 164 11.12 -3.16 -56.36
N ASN A 165 10.56 -4.33 -56.10
CA ASN A 165 11.15 -5.39 -55.26
C ASN A 165 12.52 -5.90 -55.78
N ALA A 166 12.77 -5.79 -57.09
CA ALA A 166 14.04 -6.14 -57.72
C ALA A 166 14.90 -4.90 -58.00
N CYS A 167 14.68 -3.78 -57.32
CA CYS A 167 15.48 -2.57 -57.43
C CYS A 167 16.31 -2.32 -56.17
N VAL A 168 17.55 -1.87 -56.38
CA VAL A 168 18.47 -1.49 -55.30
C VAL A 168 19.04 -0.11 -55.62
N VAL A 169 18.70 0.90 -54.83
CA VAL A 169 19.34 2.22 -54.84
C VAL A 169 20.49 2.20 -53.85
N LYS A 170 21.70 2.54 -54.28
CA LYS A 170 22.86 2.50 -53.38
C LYS A 170 23.95 3.51 -53.66
N ASN A 171 24.78 3.77 -52.66
CA ASN A 171 25.98 4.61 -52.76
C ASN A 171 25.67 5.99 -53.33
N VAL A 172 24.57 6.63 -52.94
CA VAL A 172 24.19 7.96 -53.43
C VAL A 172 24.60 9.00 -52.41
N THR A 173 25.22 10.09 -52.86
CA THR A 173 25.55 11.23 -51.99
C THR A 173 24.79 12.46 -52.48
N ASN A 174 24.12 13.18 -51.57
CA ASN A 174 23.40 14.40 -51.87
C ASN A 174 23.71 15.50 -50.84
N TYR A 175 24.79 16.27 -51.06
CA TYR A 175 25.14 17.44 -50.24
C TYR A 175 25.09 18.77 -50.99
N ASN A 176 24.70 18.80 -52.26
CA ASN A 176 24.79 20.02 -53.06
C ASN A 176 23.53 20.89 -53.01
N GLY A 177 23.64 22.05 -52.36
CA GLY A 177 22.77 23.23 -52.57
C GLY A 177 21.29 23.10 -52.20
N GLU A 178 20.85 21.96 -51.69
CA GLU A 178 19.52 21.74 -51.12
C GLU A 178 19.67 21.48 -49.62
N THR A 179 18.88 22.19 -48.81
CA THR A 179 18.82 21.97 -47.34
C THR A 179 18.18 20.63 -46.97
N GLU A 180 17.47 20.02 -47.93
CA GLU A 180 16.72 18.78 -47.79
C GLU A 180 17.17 17.86 -48.95
N ALA A 181 18.02 16.88 -48.67
CA ALA A 181 18.84 16.32 -49.72
C ALA A 181 19.09 14.82 -49.49
N GLY A 182 18.27 13.97 -50.09
CA GLY A 182 18.40 12.52 -50.03
C GLY A 182 18.69 11.84 -51.34
N ALA A 183 18.98 10.54 -51.28
CA ALA A 183 19.20 9.73 -52.48
C ALA A 183 17.96 9.72 -53.39
N VAL A 184 16.78 9.68 -52.78
CA VAL A 184 15.48 9.76 -53.45
C VAL A 184 14.69 10.92 -52.85
N ARG A 185 14.35 11.91 -53.66
CA ARG A 185 13.53 13.05 -53.25
C ARG A 185 12.17 12.97 -53.90
N SER A 186 11.08 13.12 -53.13
CA SER A 186 9.72 13.11 -53.66
C SER A 186 8.89 14.27 -53.15
N THR A 187 8.25 14.99 -54.07
CA THR A 187 7.09 15.86 -53.79
C THR A 187 5.80 15.29 -54.43
N GLY A 188 5.92 14.27 -55.29
CA GLY A 188 4.82 13.42 -55.75
C GLY A 188 4.62 12.16 -54.91
N THR A 189 4.20 11.06 -55.55
CA THR A 189 4.04 9.74 -54.91
C THR A 189 5.28 8.88 -55.10
N LEU A 190 5.83 8.35 -54.01
CA LEU A 190 6.92 7.38 -54.01
C LEU A 190 6.43 6.05 -53.43
N ASN A 191 6.62 4.95 -54.17
CA ASN A 191 6.38 3.60 -53.67
C ASN A 191 7.71 2.86 -53.53
N VAL A 192 7.95 2.25 -52.37
CA VAL A 192 9.18 1.51 -52.09
C VAL A 192 8.82 0.08 -51.73
N TYR A 193 9.26 -0.85 -52.57
CA TYR A 193 9.25 -2.30 -52.36
C TYR A 193 10.67 -2.87 -52.32
N GLY A 194 11.64 -2.15 -52.88
CA GLY A 194 13.03 -2.56 -52.99
C GLY A 194 13.93 -1.99 -51.88
N ILE A 195 15.22 -1.94 -52.18
CA ILE A 195 16.26 -1.61 -51.20
C ILE A 195 16.84 -0.22 -51.48
N ILE A 196 17.06 0.57 -50.44
CA ILE A 196 17.84 1.82 -50.45
C ILE A 196 18.91 1.72 -49.37
N HIS A 197 20.20 1.79 -49.73
CA HIS A 197 21.26 1.66 -48.73
C HIS A 197 22.57 2.38 -49.04
N ASP A 198 23.40 2.59 -48.02
CA ASP A 198 24.71 3.27 -48.13
C ASP A 198 24.60 4.67 -48.76
N CYS A 199 23.55 5.42 -48.41
CA CYS A 199 23.23 6.73 -48.99
C CYS A 199 23.47 7.88 -48.00
N ASP A 200 23.98 9.00 -48.50
CA ASP A 200 24.31 10.19 -47.72
C ASP A 200 23.47 11.39 -48.12
N GLY A 201 23.04 12.16 -47.12
CA GLY A 201 22.23 13.34 -47.32
C GLY A 201 22.46 14.45 -46.30
N VAL A 202 21.89 15.64 -46.57
CA VAL A 202 21.78 16.71 -45.55
C VAL A 202 20.62 16.41 -44.61
N LYS A 203 19.42 16.20 -45.18
CA LYS A 203 18.22 15.72 -44.48
C LYS A 203 17.52 14.63 -45.29
N GLY A 204 17.41 13.44 -44.73
CA GLY A 204 16.90 12.24 -45.41
C GLY A 204 18.00 11.51 -46.17
N GLY A 205 18.82 10.65 -45.55
CA GLY A 205 19.96 10.02 -46.24
C GLY A 205 19.49 9.13 -47.40
N GLY A 206 18.52 8.26 -47.12
CA GLY A 206 17.84 7.45 -48.13
C GLY A 206 16.75 8.22 -48.87
N ILE A 207 15.74 8.70 -48.13
CA ILE A 207 14.52 9.31 -48.71
C ILE A 207 14.26 10.70 -48.10
N THR A 208 13.88 11.64 -48.95
CA THR A 208 13.35 12.95 -48.56
C THR A 208 11.96 13.15 -49.17
N ILE A 209 10.94 13.47 -48.36
CA ILE A 209 9.57 13.75 -48.80
C ILE A 209 9.21 15.20 -48.47
N LYS A 210 8.54 15.91 -49.39
CA LYS A 210 8.00 17.26 -49.14
C LYS A 210 6.73 17.52 -49.94
N GLY A 211 5.59 17.68 -49.27
CA GLY A 211 4.28 17.87 -49.90
C GLY A 211 3.71 16.61 -50.57
N GLY A 212 4.44 15.48 -50.52
CA GLY A 212 4.11 14.25 -51.22
C GLY A 212 3.80 13.07 -50.29
N VAL A 213 3.59 11.90 -50.89
CA VAL A 213 3.30 10.66 -50.18
C VAL A 213 4.40 9.64 -50.46
N CYS A 214 4.93 9.01 -49.42
CA CYS A 214 5.79 7.82 -49.56
C CYS A 214 5.12 6.62 -48.92
N ASN A 215 5.07 5.52 -49.67
CA ASN A 215 4.57 4.23 -49.20
C ASN A 215 5.73 3.24 -49.12
N ILE A 216 6.01 2.75 -47.92
CA ILE A 216 6.94 1.64 -47.65
C ILE A 216 6.11 0.36 -47.58
N TRP A 217 6.38 -0.56 -48.51
CA TRP A 217 5.63 -1.80 -48.71
C TRP A 217 6.42 -3.01 -48.18
N PRO A 218 5.76 -4.17 -48.01
CA PRO A 218 6.43 -5.41 -47.62
C PRO A 218 7.66 -5.72 -48.49
N GLY A 219 8.77 -6.05 -47.83
CA GLY A 219 10.07 -6.33 -48.44
C GLY A 219 10.96 -5.11 -48.68
N ALA A 220 10.46 -3.90 -48.46
CA ALA A 220 11.27 -2.69 -48.54
C ALA A 220 12.31 -2.64 -47.42
N GLN A 221 13.53 -2.20 -47.74
CA GLN A 221 14.63 -2.05 -46.77
C GLN A 221 15.36 -0.73 -46.98
N ILE A 222 15.50 0.06 -45.91
CA ILE A 222 16.22 1.34 -45.92
C ILE A 222 17.28 1.30 -44.82
N TYR A 223 18.56 1.20 -45.19
CA TYR A 223 19.60 0.99 -44.18
C TYR A 223 20.97 1.58 -44.51
N LYS A 224 21.81 1.77 -43.48
CA LYS A 224 23.16 2.36 -43.62
C LYS A 224 23.15 3.71 -44.32
N CYS A 225 22.06 4.46 -44.17
CA CYS A 225 21.99 5.82 -44.66
C CYS A 225 22.44 6.79 -43.58
N PHE A 226 23.11 7.87 -43.99
CA PHE A 226 23.71 8.84 -43.08
C PHE A 226 23.30 10.27 -43.42
N THR A 227 23.02 11.08 -42.39
CA THR A 227 22.74 12.51 -42.55
C THR A 227 23.54 13.40 -41.61
N LEU A 228 23.94 14.57 -42.13
CA LEU A 228 24.58 15.61 -41.32
C LEU A 228 23.62 16.36 -40.39
N SER A 229 22.31 16.25 -40.64
CA SER A 229 21.25 16.84 -39.83
C SER A 229 20.21 15.75 -39.55
N GLN A 230 19.00 15.87 -40.11
CA GLN A 230 17.81 15.11 -39.70
C GLN A 230 17.45 13.93 -40.63
N GLY A 231 16.91 12.85 -40.05
CA GLY A 231 16.29 11.77 -40.82
C GLY A 231 17.31 10.87 -41.52
N GLY A 232 18.07 10.07 -40.78
CA GLY A 232 19.16 9.26 -41.35
C GLY A 232 18.67 8.35 -42.48
N GLY A 233 17.59 7.60 -42.24
CA GLY A 233 16.90 6.82 -43.27
C GLY A 233 15.93 7.67 -44.09
N VAL A 234 14.95 8.27 -43.42
CA VAL A 234 13.84 9.00 -44.04
C VAL A 234 13.63 10.36 -43.38
N TYR A 235 13.53 11.40 -44.20
CA TYR A 235 13.10 12.73 -43.79
C TYR A 235 11.74 13.08 -44.39
N VAL A 236 10.80 13.41 -43.52
CA VAL A 236 9.43 13.81 -43.86
C VAL A 236 9.26 15.31 -43.56
N GLY A 237 9.40 16.12 -44.61
CA GLY A 237 9.25 17.58 -44.56
C GLY A 237 7.79 18.02 -44.68
N SER A 238 7.54 19.33 -44.66
CA SER A 238 6.20 19.91 -44.49
C SER A 238 5.11 19.34 -45.41
N TYR A 239 3.90 19.19 -44.84
CA TYR A 239 2.68 18.74 -45.53
C TYR A 239 2.83 17.40 -46.25
N SER A 240 3.63 16.48 -45.71
CA SER A 240 3.88 15.17 -46.32
C SER A 240 3.23 14.03 -45.56
N GLU A 241 3.14 12.88 -46.22
CA GLU A 241 2.67 11.64 -45.61
C GLU A 241 3.68 10.50 -45.82
N LEU A 242 4.04 9.82 -44.75
CA LEU A 242 4.78 8.57 -44.79
C LEU A 242 3.87 7.44 -44.31
N ARG A 243 3.69 6.43 -45.15
CA ARG A 243 2.90 5.23 -44.82
C ARG A 243 3.81 4.02 -44.83
N ILE A 244 3.87 3.32 -43.71
CA ILE A 244 4.62 2.07 -43.55
C ILE A 244 3.59 0.94 -43.40
N TYR A 245 3.44 0.16 -44.46
CA TYR A 245 2.56 -1.00 -44.48
C TYR A 245 3.27 -2.25 -43.96
N ASP A 246 4.60 -2.30 -44.14
CA ASP A 246 5.55 -3.27 -43.62
C ASP A 246 6.97 -2.81 -44.08
N GLY A 247 8.02 -3.62 -43.85
CA GLY A 247 9.39 -3.33 -44.28
C GLY A 247 10.30 -2.92 -43.11
N GLU A 248 11.57 -2.64 -43.43
CA GLU A 248 12.62 -2.43 -42.44
C GLU A 248 13.37 -1.11 -42.65
N ILE A 249 13.53 -0.32 -41.58
CA ILE A 249 14.37 0.89 -41.55
C ILE A 249 15.40 0.71 -40.44
N PHE A 250 16.67 0.49 -40.79
CA PHE A 250 17.67 0.08 -39.81
C PHE A 250 19.10 0.54 -40.07
N GLU A 251 19.94 0.56 -39.03
CA GLU A 251 21.35 0.96 -39.15
C GLU A 251 21.54 2.33 -39.84
N ASN A 252 20.58 3.23 -39.73
CA ASN A 252 20.69 4.60 -40.24
C ASN A 252 21.17 5.54 -39.13
N GLU A 253 21.91 6.57 -39.51
CA GLU A 253 22.50 7.53 -38.56
C GLU A 253 22.22 8.98 -38.97
N ALA A 254 21.73 9.76 -38.01
CA ALA A 254 21.57 11.21 -38.10
C ALA A 254 22.44 11.88 -37.04
N LEU A 255 23.18 12.94 -37.41
CA LEU A 255 23.95 13.69 -36.41
C LEU A 255 23.10 14.56 -35.50
N GLU A 256 21.88 14.92 -35.90
CA GLU A 256 20.90 15.67 -35.10
C GLU A 256 19.75 14.72 -34.70
N GLU A 257 18.53 14.92 -35.21
CA GLU A 257 17.35 14.14 -34.80
C GLU A 257 16.85 13.11 -35.84
N GLY A 258 16.20 12.05 -35.37
CA GLY A 258 15.51 11.09 -36.23
C GLY A 258 16.47 10.16 -36.97
N GLY A 259 17.17 9.29 -36.25
CA GLY A 259 18.17 8.38 -36.84
C GLY A 259 17.57 7.50 -37.94
N GLY A 260 16.42 6.88 -37.66
CA GLY A 260 15.63 6.18 -38.67
C GLY A 260 14.76 7.17 -39.47
N ILE A 261 13.86 7.86 -38.77
CA ILE A 261 12.86 8.74 -39.36
C ILE A 261 12.81 10.07 -38.63
N TYR A 262 12.88 11.17 -39.38
CA TYR A 262 12.45 12.49 -38.91
C TYR A 262 11.12 12.88 -39.57
N ILE A 263 10.21 13.45 -38.79
CA ILE A 263 8.95 14.00 -39.31
C ILE A 263 8.58 15.34 -38.66
N GLY A 264 8.20 16.32 -39.49
CA GLY A 264 7.66 17.59 -39.02
C GLY A 264 6.90 18.41 -40.05
N GLY A 265 6.49 19.62 -39.65
CA GLY A 265 5.83 20.59 -40.53
C GLY A 265 4.41 20.21 -40.93
N SER A 266 3.58 19.80 -39.96
CA SER A 266 2.20 19.36 -40.20
C SER A 266 2.10 18.12 -41.11
N SER A 267 2.98 17.15 -40.86
CA SER A 267 3.11 15.91 -41.63
C SER A 267 2.64 14.69 -40.84
N HIS A 268 2.27 13.63 -41.55
CA HIS A 268 1.64 12.44 -40.96
C HIS A 268 2.48 11.18 -41.22
N LEU A 269 2.80 10.44 -40.16
CA LEU A 269 3.34 9.08 -40.25
C LEU A 269 2.23 8.11 -39.83
N LEU A 270 1.92 7.16 -40.71
CA LEU A 270 1.07 6.01 -40.41
C LEU A 270 1.88 4.72 -40.56
N MET A 271 2.14 4.03 -39.45
CA MET A 271 2.75 2.72 -39.43
C MET A 271 1.72 1.66 -39.02
N THR A 272 1.49 0.69 -39.90
CA THR A 272 0.52 -0.40 -39.71
C THR A 272 1.15 -1.77 -39.56
N ALA A 273 2.43 -1.89 -39.92
CA ALA A 273 3.34 -2.97 -39.57
C ALA A 273 4.78 -2.48 -39.83
N GLY A 274 5.75 -3.39 -39.81
CA GLY A 274 7.16 -3.12 -40.13
C GLY A 274 8.06 -3.02 -38.90
N ILE A 275 9.33 -2.77 -39.17
CA ILE A 275 10.41 -2.81 -38.18
C ILE A 275 11.31 -1.58 -38.33
N ILE A 276 11.57 -0.87 -37.24
CA ILE A 276 12.51 0.25 -37.18
C ILE A 276 13.53 -0.06 -36.09
N HIS A 277 14.77 -0.38 -36.46
CA HIS A 277 15.74 -0.87 -35.48
C HIS A 277 17.18 -0.48 -35.71
N ASN A 278 17.98 -0.47 -34.64
CA ASN A 278 19.43 -0.16 -34.70
C ASN A 278 19.75 1.17 -35.40
N ASN A 279 18.84 2.13 -35.37
CA ASN A 279 19.09 3.47 -35.88
C ASN A 279 19.63 4.36 -34.77
N LYS A 280 20.39 5.39 -35.17
CA LYS A 280 21.12 6.23 -34.24
C LYS A 280 20.89 7.72 -34.53
N SER A 281 20.59 8.50 -33.50
CA SER A 281 20.57 9.96 -33.56
C SER A 281 21.60 10.57 -32.61
N GLY A 282 22.19 11.70 -32.99
CA GLY A 282 23.09 12.45 -32.12
C GLY A 282 22.36 13.19 -31.00
N GLU A 283 21.09 13.54 -31.22
CA GLU A 283 20.23 14.24 -30.25
C GLU A 283 19.00 13.38 -29.93
N GLU A 284 17.83 13.64 -30.48
CA GLU A 284 16.59 12.91 -30.12
C GLU A 284 16.08 11.93 -31.19
N GLY A 285 15.29 10.96 -30.76
CA GLY A 285 14.56 10.05 -31.66
C GLY A 285 15.48 9.15 -32.47
N GLY A 286 16.16 8.21 -31.82
CA GLY A 286 17.05 7.25 -32.48
C GLY A 286 16.31 6.50 -33.60
N GLY A 287 15.13 5.97 -33.29
CA GLY A 287 14.20 5.39 -34.27
C GLY A 287 13.40 6.45 -35.00
N ILE A 288 12.55 7.18 -34.28
CA ILE A 288 11.62 8.17 -34.83
C ILE A 288 11.66 9.47 -34.02
N PHE A 289 11.73 10.60 -34.73
CA PHE A 289 11.56 11.94 -34.16
C PHE A 289 10.38 12.68 -34.81
N GLY A 290 9.39 13.05 -34.00
CA GLY A 290 8.22 13.84 -34.40
C GLY A 290 8.17 15.23 -33.76
N THR A 291 7.99 16.26 -34.58
CA THR A 291 7.98 17.67 -34.13
C THR A 291 6.99 18.57 -34.89
N GLY A 292 6.54 19.63 -34.24
CA GLY A 292 5.78 20.73 -34.85
C GLY A 292 4.27 20.55 -34.83
N LEU A 293 3.56 21.70 -34.82
CA LEU A 293 2.10 21.75 -34.84
C LEU A 293 1.51 21.02 -36.04
N GLY A 294 0.49 20.20 -35.77
CA GLY A 294 -0.22 19.40 -36.78
C GLY A 294 0.53 18.16 -37.25
N THR A 295 1.75 17.92 -36.77
CA THR A 295 2.46 16.68 -37.04
C THR A 295 1.87 15.54 -36.22
N ILE A 296 1.65 14.37 -36.83
CA ILE A 296 1.11 13.19 -36.16
C ILE A 296 1.99 11.99 -36.45
N VAL A 297 2.49 11.35 -35.40
CA VAL A 297 3.14 10.03 -35.44
C VAL A 297 2.12 9.00 -34.98
N ASN A 298 1.60 8.19 -35.90
CA ASN A 298 0.66 7.12 -35.61
C ASN A 298 1.29 5.75 -35.89
N ILE A 299 1.54 4.99 -34.83
CA ILE A 299 2.09 3.63 -34.89
C ILE A 299 1.02 2.68 -34.38
N ASN A 300 0.24 2.13 -35.30
CA ASN A 300 -0.81 1.17 -34.98
C ASN A 300 -0.20 -0.19 -34.60
N ASP A 301 0.79 -0.66 -35.34
CA ASP A 301 1.45 -1.96 -35.10
C ASP A 301 2.90 -1.94 -35.62
N GLY A 302 3.68 -2.93 -35.22
CA GLY A 302 5.08 -3.10 -35.62
C GLY A 302 6.07 -3.04 -34.45
N TRP A 303 7.36 -3.07 -34.80
CA TRP A 303 8.46 -3.22 -33.84
C TRP A 303 9.47 -2.07 -33.96
N ILE A 304 9.76 -1.40 -32.85
CA ILE A 304 10.76 -0.34 -32.77
C ILE A 304 11.78 -0.73 -31.70
N TYR A 305 12.98 -1.17 -32.10
CA TYR A 305 13.93 -1.74 -31.14
C TYR A 305 15.40 -1.46 -31.39
N GLY A 306 16.23 -1.51 -30.34
CA GLY A 306 17.69 -1.37 -30.46
C GLY A 306 18.15 -0.01 -30.99
N ASN A 307 17.29 1.01 -30.99
CA ASN A 307 17.64 2.35 -31.47
C ASN A 307 18.30 3.16 -30.34
N ASP A 308 19.23 4.03 -30.72
CA ASP A 308 20.10 4.81 -29.81
C ASP A 308 19.94 6.33 -30.06
N ALA A 309 19.80 7.10 -28.99
CA ALA A 309 19.71 8.56 -29.03
C ALA A 309 20.72 9.21 -28.08
N GLY A 310 21.49 10.16 -28.60
CA GLY A 310 22.48 10.92 -27.82
C GLY A 310 21.87 11.86 -26.77
N ALA A 311 20.59 12.18 -26.87
CA ALA A 311 19.81 12.98 -25.91
C ALA A 311 18.54 12.23 -25.45
N SER A 312 17.39 12.31 -26.12
CA SER A 312 16.13 11.71 -25.62
C SER A 312 15.46 10.78 -26.63
N ALA A 313 14.71 9.79 -26.14
CA ALA A 313 14.00 8.82 -26.97
C ALA A 313 14.88 8.03 -27.95
N GLY A 314 15.44 6.92 -27.46
CA GLY A 314 16.04 5.92 -28.33
C GLY A 314 15.01 5.41 -29.33
N GLY A 315 13.80 5.06 -28.86
CA GLY A 315 12.71 4.59 -29.71
C GLY A 315 11.99 5.71 -30.45
N VAL A 316 11.06 6.39 -29.74
CA VAL A 316 10.13 7.37 -30.33
C VAL A 316 10.11 8.66 -29.53
N PHE A 317 10.49 9.76 -30.18
CA PHE A 317 10.32 11.11 -29.67
C PHE A 317 9.07 11.75 -30.29
N SER A 318 8.23 12.35 -29.46
CA SER A 318 7.17 13.27 -29.90
C SER A 318 7.16 14.50 -29.00
N GLY A 319 7.43 15.66 -29.57
CA GLY A 319 7.53 16.91 -28.83
C GLY A 319 7.17 18.12 -29.69
N TYR A 320 7.31 19.32 -29.11
CA TYR A 320 7.09 20.58 -29.84
C TYR A 320 5.74 20.62 -30.58
N GLN A 321 4.66 20.25 -29.89
CA GLN A 321 3.27 20.20 -30.38
C GLN A 321 2.92 19.02 -31.31
N ALA A 322 3.85 18.10 -31.61
CA ALA A 322 3.53 16.88 -32.36
C ALA A 322 2.68 15.90 -31.53
N GLY A 323 1.68 15.31 -32.16
CA GLY A 323 0.85 14.25 -31.58
C GLY A 323 1.47 12.87 -31.77
N LEU A 324 1.29 12.01 -30.77
CA LEU A 324 1.72 10.61 -30.79
C LEU A 324 0.55 9.69 -30.49
N ILE A 325 0.37 8.68 -31.34
CA ILE A 325 -0.60 7.61 -31.13
C ILE A 325 0.16 6.29 -31.22
N LEU A 326 0.14 5.53 -30.13
CA LEU A 326 0.70 4.18 -30.06
C LEU A 326 -0.44 3.19 -29.83
N GLY A 327 -0.62 2.29 -30.80
CA GLY A 327 -1.55 1.18 -30.75
C GLY A 327 -3.02 1.59 -30.88
N SER A 328 -3.87 0.56 -30.80
CA SER A 328 -5.32 0.69 -30.93
C SER A 328 -6.03 -0.43 -30.18
N GLY A 329 -7.36 -0.41 -30.17
CA GLY A 329 -8.21 -1.48 -29.60
C GLY A 329 -7.86 -2.90 -30.08
N SER A 330 -7.24 -3.04 -31.25
CA SER A 330 -6.98 -4.32 -31.91
C SER A 330 -5.50 -4.60 -32.22
N THR A 331 -4.60 -3.66 -31.94
CA THR A 331 -3.19 -3.75 -32.33
C THR A 331 -2.26 -3.37 -31.18
N ALA A 332 -1.05 -3.94 -31.15
CA ALA A 332 -0.14 -3.83 -30.02
C ALA A 332 1.32 -3.60 -30.46
N PRO A 333 1.71 -2.34 -30.76
CA PRO A 333 3.07 -2.05 -31.18
C PRO A 333 4.05 -2.35 -30.04
N THR A 334 5.25 -2.77 -30.41
CA THR A 334 6.31 -3.13 -29.46
C THR A 334 7.48 -2.15 -29.59
N ILE A 335 7.79 -1.47 -28.49
CA ILE A 335 8.94 -0.55 -28.36
C ILE A 335 9.89 -1.16 -27.34
N SER A 336 11.03 -1.67 -27.79
CA SER A 336 11.87 -2.49 -26.91
C SER A 336 13.38 -2.31 -27.07
N GLY A 337 14.13 -2.41 -25.98
CA GLY A 337 15.60 -2.41 -26.07
C GLY A 337 16.20 -1.14 -26.67
N ASN A 338 15.49 -0.01 -26.60
CA ASN A 338 16.00 1.27 -27.07
C ASN A 338 16.73 2.01 -25.95
N GLU A 339 17.73 2.80 -26.31
CA GLU A 339 18.61 3.51 -25.39
C GLU A 339 18.61 5.02 -25.65
N ALA A 340 18.52 5.81 -24.57
CA ALA A 340 18.71 7.26 -24.62
C ALA A 340 19.62 7.72 -23.49
N ARG A 341 20.55 8.63 -23.77
CA ARG A 341 21.42 9.22 -22.72
C ARG A 341 20.69 10.16 -21.76
N GLY A 342 19.53 10.65 -22.17
CA GLY A 342 18.64 11.54 -21.43
C GLY A 342 17.34 10.82 -21.08
N SER A 343 16.17 11.36 -21.48
CA SER A 343 14.88 10.86 -21.00
C SER A 343 14.13 10.01 -22.04
N GLY A 344 13.32 9.07 -21.56
CA GLY A 344 12.36 8.32 -22.38
C GLY A 344 13.01 7.26 -23.25
N GLY A 345 13.76 6.30 -22.69
CA GLY A 345 14.53 5.31 -23.47
C GLY A 345 13.72 4.69 -24.61
N GLY A 346 12.51 4.22 -24.29
CA GLY A 346 11.53 3.79 -25.30
C GLY A 346 10.81 4.97 -25.94
N VAL A 347 10.10 5.75 -25.12
CA VAL A 347 9.26 6.86 -25.57
C VAL A 347 9.53 8.11 -24.76
N ARG A 348 9.81 9.22 -25.45
CA ARG A 348 9.81 10.56 -24.89
C ARG A 348 8.65 11.33 -25.51
N CYS A 349 7.64 11.63 -24.72
CA CYS A 349 6.47 12.38 -25.18
C CYS A 349 6.32 13.70 -24.40
N ASN A 350 6.20 14.83 -25.12
CA ASN A 350 5.76 16.13 -24.61
C ASN A 350 6.63 16.78 -23.49
N GLY A 351 6.67 18.12 -23.38
CA GLY A 351 7.40 18.88 -22.34
C GLY A 351 7.58 20.37 -22.72
N GLY A 352 7.09 21.32 -21.89
CA GLY A 352 6.89 22.79 -22.12
C GLY A 352 8.15 23.67 -22.41
N ILE A 353 8.12 25.02 -22.57
CA ILE A 353 7.08 26.09 -22.63
C ILE A 353 7.26 26.91 -23.93
N GLY A 354 6.16 27.31 -24.59
CA GLY A 354 6.09 28.15 -25.80
C GLY A 354 4.79 27.86 -26.58
N GLU A 355 4.04 28.91 -26.94
CA GLU A 355 2.55 28.98 -26.86
C GLU A 355 1.75 27.79 -27.44
N GLY A 356 1.42 26.73 -26.70
CA GLY A 356 1.70 26.40 -25.30
C GLY A 356 1.26 24.96 -25.04
N HIS A 357 2.26 24.09 -24.84
CA HIS A 357 2.17 22.68 -24.38
C HIS A 357 2.23 21.60 -25.48
N GLY A 358 2.83 20.46 -25.14
CA GLY A 358 3.12 19.36 -26.08
C GLY A 358 1.87 18.86 -26.82
N GLY A 359 2.05 18.10 -27.91
CA GLY A 359 0.90 17.52 -28.60
C GLY A 359 0.18 16.49 -27.73
N CYS A 360 -0.91 15.92 -28.24
CA CYS A 360 -1.60 14.85 -27.50
C CYS A 360 -0.85 13.53 -27.67
N THR A 361 -0.57 12.85 -26.56
CA THR A 361 -0.07 11.47 -26.60
C THR A 361 -1.16 10.50 -26.16
N VAL A 362 -1.42 9.48 -26.96
CA VAL A 362 -2.29 8.37 -26.63
C VAL A 362 -1.48 7.09 -26.73
N ILE A 363 -1.35 6.37 -25.62
CA ILE A 363 -0.72 5.06 -25.58
C ILE A 363 -1.79 4.04 -25.22
N TYR A 364 -2.13 3.19 -26.17
CA TYR A 364 -3.16 2.19 -26.03
C TYR A 364 -2.63 0.82 -26.45
N ASN A 365 -2.79 -0.20 -25.60
CA ASN A 365 -2.42 -1.59 -25.92
C ASN A 365 -0.96 -1.78 -26.38
N ALA A 366 -0.04 -0.91 -25.98
CA ALA A 366 1.36 -0.96 -26.39
C ALA A 366 2.23 -1.79 -25.42
N ARG A 367 3.28 -2.42 -25.97
CA ARG A 367 4.32 -3.13 -25.21
C ARG A 367 5.59 -2.29 -25.19
N ILE A 368 6.01 -1.82 -24.02
CA ILE A 368 7.19 -0.96 -23.86
C ILE A 368 8.16 -1.69 -22.93
N ILE A 369 9.16 -2.36 -23.50
CA ILE A 369 9.90 -3.42 -22.80
C ILE A 369 11.42 -3.25 -22.88
N GLY A 370 12.13 -3.31 -21.76
CA GLY A 370 13.60 -3.43 -21.79
C GLY A 370 14.32 -2.18 -22.31
N ASN A 371 13.69 -1.01 -22.26
CA ASN A 371 14.30 0.24 -22.70
C ASN A 371 15.09 0.90 -21.56
N THR A 372 16.13 1.66 -21.92
CA THR A 372 17.07 2.26 -20.97
C THR A 372 17.18 3.77 -21.19
N SER A 373 17.12 4.54 -20.10
CA SER A 373 17.34 5.99 -20.13
C SER A 373 18.39 6.47 -19.12
N GLY A 374 19.16 7.49 -19.49
CA GLY A 374 20.15 8.11 -18.61
C GLY A 374 19.59 9.15 -17.63
N ASN A 375 18.29 9.45 -17.67
CA ASN A 375 17.65 10.42 -16.78
C ASN A 375 16.25 9.96 -16.32
N LEU A 376 15.19 10.31 -17.04
CA LEU A 376 13.80 10.00 -16.64
C LEU A 376 13.19 8.94 -17.55
N GLY A 377 12.34 8.07 -17.02
CA GLY A 377 11.47 7.20 -17.82
C GLY A 377 12.25 6.26 -18.73
N GLY A 378 12.65 5.09 -18.24
CA GLY A 378 13.27 4.07 -19.10
C GLY A 378 12.32 3.65 -20.22
N GLY A 379 11.07 3.34 -19.85
CA GLY A 379 10.00 3.04 -20.78
C GLY A 379 9.41 4.30 -21.41
N VAL A 380 8.75 5.13 -20.61
CA VAL A 380 8.05 6.35 -21.05
C VAL A 380 8.42 7.53 -20.17
N ALA A 381 8.80 8.64 -20.78
CA ALA A 381 8.95 9.93 -20.12
C ALA A 381 8.00 10.98 -20.71
N CYS A 382 6.97 11.32 -19.93
CA CYS A 382 6.06 12.42 -20.20
C CYS A 382 6.57 13.69 -19.51
N GLY A 383 6.90 14.73 -20.28
CA GLY A 383 7.46 15.97 -19.73
C GLY A 383 6.40 16.93 -19.20
N ASP A 384 6.85 18.04 -18.64
CA ASP A 384 5.99 19.02 -17.97
C ASP A 384 4.99 19.67 -18.93
N ASP A 385 3.83 20.03 -18.40
CA ASP A 385 2.73 20.68 -19.10
C ASP A 385 2.35 19.95 -20.39
N SER A 386 1.90 18.71 -20.23
CA SER A 386 1.64 17.79 -21.34
C SER A 386 0.26 17.15 -21.24
N LYS A 387 -0.20 16.57 -22.35
CA LYS A 387 -1.44 15.78 -22.37
C LYS A 387 -1.16 14.33 -22.73
N ILE A 388 -1.60 13.41 -21.88
CA ILE A 388 -1.40 11.98 -22.08
C ILE A 388 -2.57 11.14 -21.58
N THR A 389 -2.95 10.13 -22.36
CA THR A 389 -3.82 9.04 -21.92
C THR A 389 -3.09 7.72 -22.10
N ILE A 390 -3.12 6.87 -21.06
CA ILE A 390 -2.44 5.57 -21.06
C ILE A 390 -3.45 4.49 -20.65
N GLU A 391 -3.67 3.51 -21.54
CA GLU A 391 -4.61 2.43 -21.28
C GLU A 391 -4.15 1.11 -21.89
N ALA A 392 -4.41 0.01 -21.19
CA ALA A 392 -4.10 -1.35 -21.63
C ALA A 392 -2.61 -1.58 -21.95
N VAL A 393 -1.69 -0.86 -21.29
CA VAL A 393 -0.26 -0.96 -21.62
C VAL A 393 0.47 -2.01 -20.79
N ASN A 394 1.56 -2.54 -21.36
CA ASN A 394 2.54 -3.35 -20.64
C ASN A 394 3.90 -2.64 -20.66
N ILE A 395 4.28 -2.04 -19.52
CA ILE A 395 5.56 -1.33 -19.34
C ILE A 395 6.44 -2.19 -18.44
N PHE A 396 7.43 -2.86 -19.06
CA PHE A 396 8.13 -3.97 -18.41
C PHE A 396 9.66 -3.96 -18.56
N SER A 397 10.39 -4.36 -17.52
CA SER A 397 11.87 -4.50 -17.56
C SER A 397 12.63 -3.25 -18.02
N ASN A 398 12.04 -2.06 -17.92
CA ASN A 398 12.71 -0.83 -18.34
C ASN A 398 13.56 -0.25 -17.21
N SER A 399 14.62 0.48 -17.56
CA SER A 399 15.54 1.06 -16.59
C SER A 399 15.83 2.54 -16.83
N SER A 400 15.95 3.31 -15.76
CA SER A 400 16.45 4.68 -15.80
C SER A 400 17.52 4.93 -14.76
N VAL A 401 18.44 5.85 -15.03
CA VAL A 401 19.42 6.26 -14.03
C VAL A 401 18.73 7.05 -12.92
N ASP A 402 17.94 8.09 -13.19
CA ASP A 402 17.38 8.91 -12.11
C ASP A 402 16.00 8.44 -11.65
N ASN A 403 14.94 8.77 -12.38
CA ASN A 403 13.56 8.53 -11.94
C ASN A 403 12.78 7.69 -12.94
N ALA A 404 11.89 6.84 -12.43
CA ALA A 404 11.00 5.98 -13.22
C ALA A 404 11.68 5.11 -14.26
N GLY A 405 11.96 3.85 -13.89
CA GLY A 405 12.32 2.84 -14.87
C GLY A 405 11.18 2.67 -15.87
N GLY A 406 9.94 2.59 -15.38
CA GLY A 406 8.76 2.42 -16.22
C GLY A 406 8.24 3.74 -16.81
N LEU A 407 7.48 4.50 -16.02
CA LEU A 407 6.70 5.66 -16.45
C LEU A 407 7.02 6.90 -15.60
N SER A 408 7.63 7.91 -16.21
CA SER A 408 7.83 9.24 -15.62
C SER A 408 6.74 10.19 -16.10
N ILE A 409 6.07 10.86 -15.17
CA ILE A 409 5.06 11.88 -15.44
C ILE A 409 5.52 13.19 -14.78
N GLY A 410 5.80 14.20 -15.61
CA GLY A 410 6.18 15.54 -15.19
C GLY A 410 5.07 16.32 -14.47
N LYS A 411 5.29 17.61 -14.28
CA LYS A 411 4.34 18.54 -13.63
C LYS A 411 3.26 19.01 -14.60
N ASN A 412 2.09 19.38 -14.07
CA ASN A 412 0.97 19.93 -14.83
C ASN A 412 0.57 19.06 -16.04
N VAL A 413 0.76 17.75 -15.95
CA VAL A 413 0.35 16.80 -16.98
C VAL A 413 -1.10 16.40 -16.73
N GLU A 414 -1.89 16.43 -17.80
CA GLU A 414 -3.32 16.12 -17.76
C GLU A 414 -3.70 14.98 -18.72
N ASP A 415 -4.87 14.39 -18.52
CA ASP A 415 -5.50 13.55 -19.54
C ASP A 415 -5.78 14.37 -20.81
N ILE A 416 -5.82 13.72 -21.98
CA ILE A 416 -6.15 14.43 -23.24
C ILE A 416 -7.53 15.10 -23.18
N ASN A 417 -8.44 14.58 -22.33
CA ASN A 417 -9.77 15.15 -22.10
C ASN A 417 -9.83 16.13 -20.91
N GLY A 418 -8.67 16.51 -20.36
CA GLY A 418 -8.54 17.37 -19.18
C GLY A 418 -8.61 16.60 -17.86
N GLY A 419 -8.01 17.20 -16.82
CA GLY A 419 -7.99 16.63 -15.46
C GLY A 419 -6.93 15.55 -15.26
N ALA A 420 -7.11 14.70 -14.25
CA ALA A 420 -6.13 13.68 -13.87
C ALA A 420 -5.93 12.61 -14.95
N ILE A 421 -4.68 12.20 -15.15
CA ILE A 421 -4.26 11.22 -16.16
C ILE A 421 -4.91 9.87 -15.87
N LYS A 422 -5.46 9.24 -16.90
CA LYS A 422 -6.00 7.88 -16.79
C LYS A 422 -4.90 6.86 -17.03
N LEU A 423 -4.74 5.93 -16.10
CA LEU A 423 -3.87 4.76 -16.21
C LEU A 423 -4.67 3.49 -15.89
N TYR A 424 -5.29 2.92 -16.93
CA TYR A 424 -6.26 1.83 -16.78
C TYR A 424 -5.78 0.53 -17.41
N ASN A 425 -6.20 -0.60 -16.83
CA ASN A 425 -6.02 -1.93 -17.39
C ASN A 425 -4.56 -2.27 -17.72
N SER A 426 -3.61 -1.75 -16.95
CA SER A 426 -2.19 -1.74 -17.32
C SER A 426 -1.33 -2.60 -16.38
N ILE A 427 -0.16 -3.00 -16.87
CA ILE A 427 0.86 -3.70 -16.08
C ILE A 427 2.13 -2.87 -16.14
N ILE A 428 2.65 -2.49 -14.96
CA ILE A 428 3.92 -1.78 -14.80
C ILE A 428 4.79 -2.64 -13.91
N GLY A 429 5.72 -3.39 -14.51
CA GLY A 429 6.51 -4.33 -13.71
C GLY A 429 7.96 -4.53 -14.13
N GLU A 430 8.75 -5.06 -13.19
CA GLU A 430 10.19 -5.33 -13.39
C GLU A 430 11.01 -4.10 -13.81
N ASN A 431 10.51 -2.88 -13.57
CA ASN A 431 11.22 -1.67 -13.94
C ASN A 431 12.15 -1.20 -12.80
N GLY A 432 13.28 -0.57 -13.15
CA GLY A 432 14.30 -0.12 -12.21
C GLY A 432 14.69 1.36 -12.37
N ALA A 433 14.82 2.09 -11.27
CA ALA A 433 15.39 3.44 -11.24
C ALA A 433 16.39 3.59 -10.09
N THR A 434 17.37 4.49 -10.15
CA THR A 434 18.30 4.65 -9.00
C THR A 434 17.83 5.64 -7.93
N ASP A 435 16.90 6.56 -8.22
CA ASP A 435 16.38 7.54 -7.24
C ASP A 435 14.90 7.34 -6.87
N LYS A 436 13.96 7.47 -7.81
CA LYS A 436 12.51 7.48 -7.47
C LYS A 436 11.65 6.64 -8.39
N GLY A 437 10.66 5.97 -7.80
CA GLY A 437 9.51 5.45 -8.51
C GLY A 437 9.86 4.35 -9.51
N GLY A 438 10.33 3.18 -9.08
CA GLY A 438 10.89 2.17 -9.99
C GLY A 438 9.95 1.83 -11.15
N GLY A 439 8.67 1.63 -10.82
CA GLY A 439 7.60 1.52 -11.80
C GLY A 439 7.16 2.90 -12.30
N ILE A 440 6.66 3.75 -11.39
CA ILE A 440 6.07 5.05 -11.73
C ILE A 440 6.64 6.15 -10.83
N CYS A 441 7.03 7.27 -11.42
CA CYS A 441 7.28 8.54 -10.72
C CYS A 441 6.35 9.61 -11.31
N THR A 442 5.51 10.23 -10.49
CA THR A 442 4.54 11.24 -10.96
C THR A 442 4.56 12.51 -10.13
N ASP A 443 4.66 13.66 -10.78
CA ASP A 443 4.42 14.99 -10.20
C ASP A 443 3.02 15.55 -10.58
N SER A 444 2.19 14.74 -11.25
CA SER A 444 0.81 15.10 -11.64
C SER A 444 -0.22 14.08 -11.15
N SER A 445 -1.50 14.46 -11.21
CA SER A 445 -2.58 13.63 -10.70
C SER A 445 -2.91 12.46 -11.61
N VAL A 446 -3.12 11.27 -11.03
CA VAL A 446 -3.37 10.02 -11.76
C VAL A 446 -4.58 9.29 -11.18
N LEU A 447 -5.48 8.85 -12.06
CA LEU A 447 -6.55 7.89 -11.77
C LEU A 447 -6.12 6.52 -12.26
N MET A 448 -6.11 5.55 -11.35
CA MET A 448 -5.61 4.21 -11.63
C MET A 448 -6.68 3.17 -11.32
N ARG A 449 -6.94 2.28 -12.29
CA ARG A 449 -7.96 1.23 -12.21
C ARG A 449 -7.51 -0.03 -12.94
N ASN A 450 -7.79 -1.20 -12.36
CA ASN A 450 -7.39 -2.50 -12.93
C ASN A 450 -5.91 -2.53 -13.35
N THR A 451 -5.04 -1.90 -12.56
CA THR A 451 -3.62 -1.75 -12.90
C THR A 451 -2.76 -2.46 -11.87
N SER A 452 -1.76 -3.20 -12.35
CA SER A 452 -0.75 -3.86 -11.52
C SER A 452 0.56 -3.07 -11.53
N ILE A 453 1.14 -2.83 -10.35
CA ILE A 453 2.49 -2.30 -10.19
C ILE A 453 3.31 -3.34 -9.42
N ASN A 454 4.17 -4.08 -10.11
CA ASN A 454 4.81 -5.25 -9.52
C ASN A 454 6.31 -5.44 -9.84
N ASN A 455 7.07 -6.00 -8.91
CA ASN A 455 8.49 -6.33 -9.11
C ASN A 455 9.39 -5.14 -9.52
N ASN A 456 8.97 -3.90 -9.25
CA ASN A 456 9.78 -2.73 -9.59
C ASN A 456 10.75 -2.38 -8.46
N SER A 457 11.84 -1.68 -8.79
CA SER A 457 12.85 -1.29 -7.81
C SER A 457 13.32 0.15 -7.94
N SER A 458 13.50 0.84 -6.81
CA SER A 458 14.11 2.17 -6.77
C SER A 458 14.72 2.51 -5.42
N ARG A 459 15.29 3.71 -5.25
CA ARG A 459 15.70 4.17 -3.91
C ARG A 459 14.50 4.57 -3.06
N ASN A 460 13.51 5.29 -3.60
CA ASN A 460 12.27 5.62 -2.90
C ASN A 460 11.04 5.36 -3.79
N GLY A 461 10.02 4.69 -3.24
CA GLY A 461 8.85 4.31 -4.04
C GLY A 461 9.23 3.22 -5.03
N GLY A 462 9.48 1.99 -4.55
CA GLY A 462 9.90 0.89 -5.42
C GLY A 462 8.90 0.68 -6.56
N GLY A 463 7.61 0.63 -6.22
CA GLY A 463 6.51 0.64 -7.19
C GLY A 463 6.18 2.05 -7.68
N LEU A 464 5.75 2.91 -6.77
CA LEU A 464 5.19 4.23 -7.05
C LEU A 464 5.83 5.32 -6.16
N TYR A 465 6.33 6.37 -6.79
CA TYR A 465 6.68 7.62 -6.13
C TYR A 465 5.69 8.72 -6.52
N ILE A 466 5.04 9.31 -5.52
CA ILE A 466 4.10 10.41 -5.69
C ILE A 466 4.78 11.70 -5.24
N GLY A 467 5.08 12.54 -6.22
CA GLY A 467 5.75 13.81 -6.07
C GLY A 467 4.88 14.91 -5.47
N ASN A 468 5.52 16.01 -5.09
CA ASN A 468 4.88 17.08 -4.34
C ASN A 468 3.73 17.69 -5.17
N THR A 469 2.54 17.82 -4.58
CA THR A 469 1.27 18.30 -5.18
C THR A 469 0.50 17.31 -6.05
N ALA A 470 1.07 16.15 -6.38
CA ALA A 470 0.35 15.11 -7.12
C ALA A 470 -0.72 14.43 -6.25
N THR A 471 -1.86 14.09 -6.86
CA THR A 471 -2.88 13.23 -6.25
C THR A 471 -3.02 11.94 -7.06
N VAL A 472 -2.75 10.80 -6.43
CA VAL A 472 -3.00 9.49 -7.04
C VAL A 472 -4.22 8.87 -6.38
N HIS A 473 -5.23 8.52 -7.18
CA HIS A 473 -6.37 7.73 -6.75
C HIS A 473 -6.31 6.35 -7.40
N MET A 474 -6.07 5.34 -6.58
CA MET A 474 -6.17 3.94 -6.98
C MET A 474 -7.53 3.40 -6.55
N TRP A 475 -8.32 2.92 -7.51
CA TRP A 475 -9.63 2.30 -7.26
C TRP A 475 -9.84 1.03 -8.09
N MET A 476 -10.79 0.19 -7.67
CA MET A 476 -11.29 -1.00 -8.40
C MET A 476 -10.20 -1.91 -9.00
N GLY A 477 -9.79 -2.96 -8.26
CA GLY A 477 -9.06 -4.10 -8.83
C GLY A 477 -7.59 -3.85 -9.20
N SER A 478 -6.98 -2.81 -8.65
CA SER A 478 -5.55 -2.51 -8.76
C SER A 478 -4.77 -3.06 -7.57
N TYR A 479 -3.49 -3.36 -7.77
CA TYR A 479 -2.62 -3.84 -6.70
C TYR A 479 -1.16 -3.41 -6.88
N ILE A 480 -0.47 -3.20 -5.76
CA ILE A 480 0.97 -2.88 -5.70
C ILE A 480 1.66 -3.98 -4.89
N ASN A 481 2.51 -4.78 -5.53
CA ASN A 481 3.15 -5.91 -4.85
C ASN A 481 4.57 -6.25 -5.31
N ASN A 482 5.34 -6.92 -4.46
CA ASN A 482 6.70 -7.38 -4.76
C ASN A 482 7.68 -6.27 -5.21
N ASN A 483 7.38 -5.01 -4.94
CA ASN A 483 8.27 -3.90 -5.27
C ASN A 483 9.31 -3.70 -4.15
N TYR A 484 10.49 -3.19 -4.51
CA TYR A 484 11.62 -3.03 -3.60
C TYR A 484 12.13 -1.58 -3.56
N ALA A 485 12.30 -1.02 -2.36
CA ALA A 485 12.96 0.28 -2.18
C ALA A 485 14.26 0.19 -1.36
N TYR A 486 15.36 0.73 -1.86
CA TYR A 486 16.63 0.79 -1.10
C TYR A 486 16.55 1.69 0.14
N ASN A 487 15.61 2.64 0.19
CA ASN A 487 15.34 3.45 1.37
C ASN A 487 13.90 3.25 1.85
N ASN A 488 12.94 3.99 1.30
CA ASN A 488 11.60 4.08 1.87
C ASN A 488 10.51 3.84 0.84
N GLY A 489 9.37 3.30 1.28
CA GLY A 489 8.20 3.12 0.42
C GLY A 489 8.43 2.01 -0.59
N GLY A 490 8.51 0.75 -0.14
CA GLY A 490 8.70 -0.39 -1.04
C GLY A 490 7.64 -0.42 -2.13
N GLY A 491 6.37 -0.34 -1.72
CA GLY A 491 5.25 -0.13 -2.63
C GLY A 491 5.12 1.33 -3.05
N VAL A 492 4.84 2.21 -2.09
CA VAL A 492 4.50 3.62 -2.35
C VAL A 492 5.29 4.58 -1.47
N TYR A 493 5.81 5.65 -2.07
CA TYR A 493 6.33 6.81 -1.35
C TYR A 493 5.45 8.03 -1.63
N ILE A 494 4.92 8.65 -0.57
CA ILE A 494 4.06 9.84 -0.64
C ILE A 494 4.87 11.07 -0.23
N GLY A 495 5.08 12.01 -1.17
CA GLY A 495 5.72 13.31 -0.92
C GLY A 495 4.94 14.22 0.03
N GLU A 496 5.58 15.27 0.57
CA GLU A 496 5.02 16.09 1.66
C GLU A 496 3.68 16.76 1.33
N LYS A 497 3.49 17.16 0.08
CA LYS A 497 2.25 17.79 -0.40
C LYS A 497 1.45 16.89 -1.32
N ALA A 498 1.81 15.61 -1.37
CA ALA A 498 1.13 14.63 -2.20
C ALA A 498 -0.08 14.06 -1.47
N ASN A 499 -1.03 13.54 -2.25
CA ASN A 499 -2.16 12.78 -1.75
C ASN A 499 -2.20 11.41 -2.43
N PHE A 500 -2.37 10.37 -1.63
CA PHE A 500 -2.64 9.02 -2.11
C PHE A 500 -3.98 8.55 -1.57
N LEU A 501 -4.93 8.31 -2.46
CA LEU A 501 -6.24 7.75 -2.12
C LEU A 501 -6.29 6.29 -2.58
N LEU A 502 -6.50 5.38 -1.63
CA LEU A 502 -6.64 3.95 -1.86
C LEU A 502 -8.08 3.49 -1.58
N THR A 503 -8.74 2.96 -2.60
CA THR A 503 -10.11 2.46 -2.52
C THR A 503 -10.20 1.09 -3.18
N ASP A 504 -10.89 0.12 -2.60
CA ASP A 504 -11.14 -1.20 -3.21
C ASP A 504 -9.89 -1.97 -3.70
N ASN A 505 -8.73 -1.71 -3.10
CA ASN A 505 -7.42 -2.18 -3.56
C ASN A 505 -6.52 -2.69 -2.42
N ASN A 506 -5.50 -3.47 -2.78
CA ASN A 506 -4.57 -4.07 -1.83
C ASN A 506 -3.10 -3.76 -2.16
N ILE A 507 -2.30 -3.50 -1.12
CA ILE A 507 -0.84 -3.32 -1.18
C ILE A 507 -0.20 -4.40 -0.31
N TYR A 508 0.62 -5.28 -0.89
CA TYR A 508 1.14 -6.46 -0.21
C TYR A 508 2.51 -6.90 -0.72
N GLN A 509 3.29 -7.63 0.07
CA GLN A 509 4.58 -8.23 -0.32
C GLN A 509 5.66 -7.26 -0.88
N ASN A 510 5.48 -5.96 -0.74
CA ASN A 510 6.54 -5.00 -1.03
C ASN A 510 7.59 -4.99 0.09
N ASN A 511 8.80 -4.52 -0.20
CA ASN A 511 9.91 -4.54 0.75
C ASN A 511 10.76 -3.26 0.66
N CYS A 512 11.42 -2.88 1.75
CA CYS A 512 12.36 -1.77 1.76
C CYS A 512 13.43 -1.93 2.84
N ALA A 513 14.60 -1.30 2.66
CA ALA A 513 15.68 -1.41 3.65
C ALA A 513 15.50 -0.50 4.88
N LYS A 514 14.68 0.56 4.82
CA LYS A 514 14.46 1.48 5.95
C LYS A 514 13.03 1.44 6.48
N ASN A 515 12.09 2.13 5.83
CA ASN A 515 10.77 2.37 6.41
C ASN A 515 9.64 2.30 5.37
N GLY A 516 8.49 1.77 5.78
CA GLY A 516 7.28 1.74 4.96
C GLY A 516 7.39 0.73 3.83
N MET A 517 7.45 -0.55 4.17
CA MET A 517 7.49 -1.64 3.17
C MET A 517 6.32 -1.51 2.19
N GLY A 518 5.11 -1.26 2.70
CA GLY A 518 3.94 -0.95 1.86
C GLY A 518 3.94 0.52 1.44
N VAL A 519 3.79 1.42 2.43
CA VAL A 519 3.59 2.85 2.19
C VAL A 519 4.45 3.67 3.14
N TYR A 520 5.19 4.65 2.61
CA TYR A 520 5.89 5.66 3.40
C TYR A 520 5.18 7.02 3.27
N VAL A 521 4.70 7.57 4.39
CA VAL A 521 3.77 8.70 4.40
C VAL A 521 4.46 9.98 4.89
N ARG A 522 4.70 10.94 3.98
CA ARG A 522 5.01 12.36 4.34
C ARG A 522 3.88 13.33 4.02
N GLY A 523 3.01 12.98 3.07
CA GLY A 523 1.81 13.76 2.72
C GLY A 523 0.55 13.13 3.27
N LYS A 524 -0.54 13.20 2.49
CA LYS A 524 -1.83 12.63 2.88
C LYS A 524 -1.99 11.21 2.35
N PHE A 525 -2.35 10.27 3.23
CA PHE A 525 -2.75 8.91 2.85
C PHE A 525 -4.20 8.70 3.25
N GLN A 526 -5.06 8.51 2.25
CA GLN A 526 -6.50 8.35 2.42
C GLN A 526 -6.94 6.94 2.06
N MET A 527 -7.94 6.41 2.77
CA MET A 527 -8.53 5.12 2.44
C MET A 527 -10.00 4.98 2.85
N PHE A 528 -10.72 4.12 2.13
CA PHE A 528 -12.07 3.67 2.48
C PHE A 528 -12.44 2.37 1.76
N SER A 529 -13.65 1.85 2.01
CA SER A 529 -14.16 0.59 1.48
C SER A 529 -13.26 -0.60 1.90
N ILE A 530 -13.04 -1.58 1.01
CA ILE A 530 -12.21 -2.76 1.29
C ILE A 530 -10.70 -2.50 1.15
N ALA A 531 -10.27 -1.24 1.01
CA ALA A 531 -8.87 -0.88 0.87
C ALA A 531 -8.02 -1.42 2.02
N SER A 532 -6.83 -1.95 1.71
CA SER A 532 -5.88 -2.35 2.75
C SER A 532 -4.42 -2.36 2.34
N VAL A 533 -3.56 -2.26 3.35
CA VAL A 533 -2.15 -2.57 3.30
C VAL A 533 -1.96 -3.84 4.14
N ASP A 534 -1.70 -4.95 3.45
CA ASP A 534 -1.61 -6.28 4.03
C ASP A 534 -0.54 -6.38 5.13
N GLU A 535 -0.64 -7.37 6.02
CA GLU A 535 0.26 -7.54 7.17
C GLU A 535 1.73 -7.78 6.82
N SER A 536 1.98 -8.30 5.61
CA SER A 536 3.31 -8.37 5.00
C SER A 536 3.93 -6.99 4.75
N ASN A 537 3.13 -5.93 4.81
CA ASN A 537 3.47 -4.57 4.47
C ASN A 537 3.14 -3.60 5.60
N GLU A 538 4.08 -2.70 5.84
CA GLU A 538 3.98 -1.67 6.86
C GLU A 538 3.58 -0.33 6.22
N VAL A 539 2.66 0.39 6.87
CA VAL A 539 2.47 1.83 6.66
C VAL A 539 3.34 2.59 7.65
N TYR A 540 4.31 3.34 7.16
CA TYR A 540 5.18 4.16 8.00
C TYR A 540 4.70 5.61 8.03
N LEU A 541 4.26 6.06 9.20
CA LEU A 541 3.84 7.43 9.47
C LEU A 541 5.04 8.26 9.93
N THR A 542 5.33 9.33 9.19
CA THR A 542 6.28 10.36 9.64
C THR A 542 5.61 11.30 10.65
N ARG A 543 6.39 12.23 11.22
CA ARG A 543 5.87 13.17 12.23
C ARG A 543 4.66 13.92 11.67
N GLN A 544 3.61 14.04 12.49
CA GLN A 544 2.37 14.76 12.15
C GLN A 544 1.61 14.19 10.93
N THR A 545 1.82 12.92 10.60
CA THR A 545 1.02 12.21 9.59
C THR A 545 0.16 11.14 10.25
N TYR A 546 -0.98 10.85 9.64
CA TYR A 546 -1.93 9.83 10.05
C TYR A 546 -2.65 9.29 8.80
N ILE A 547 -3.37 8.18 8.96
CA ILE A 547 -4.24 7.65 7.92
C ILE A 547 -5.59 8.38 7.97
N SER A 548 -5.98 9.02 6.88
CA SER A 548 -7.28 9.69 6.73
C SER A 548 -8.34 8.71 6.22
N ILE A 549 -9.35 8.45 7.03
CA ILE A 549 -10.47 7.56 6.67
C ILE A 549 -11.62 8.44 6.19
N ILE A 550 -11.88 8.44 4.88
CA ILE A 550 -12.81 9.39 4.25
C ILE A 550 -14.20 8.82 3.96
N ASP A 551 -14.36 7.51 4.11
CA ASP A 551 -15.64 6.79 4.12
C ASP A 551 -15.44 5.44 4.86
N ARG A 552 -16.50 4.67 5.08
CA ARG A 552 -16.50 3.42 5.87
C ARG A 552 -15.46 2.41 5.39
N LEU A 553 -14.73 1.80 6.32
CA LEU A 553 -13.86 0.65 6.02
C LEU A 553 -14.66 -0.65 6.09
N LEU A 554 -14.71 -1.34 4.96
CA LEU A 554 -15.55 -2.52 4.70
C LEU A 554 -14.76 -3.84 4.57
N LYS A 555 -13.43 -3.82 4.71
CA LYS A 555 -12.62 -5.05 4.73
C LYS A 555 -13.20 -6.00 5.79
N PRO A 556 -13.52 -7.28 5.50
CA PRO A 556 -14.31 -8.11 6.41
C PRO A 556 -13.55 -8.61 7.65
N SER A 557 -12.23 -8.78 7.55
CA SER A 557 -11.39 -9.33 8.63
C SER A 557 -9.90 -9.03 8.39
N GLY A 558 -9.08 -9.19 9.44
CA GLY A 558 -7.63 -8.92 9.40
C GLY A 558 -7.33 -7.42 9.41
N TYR A 559 -6.06 -7.03 9.53
CA TYR A 559 -5.74 -5.61 9.61
C TYR A 559 -5.95 -4.88 8.28
N VAL A 560 -6.62 -3.73 8.33
CA VAL A 560 -6.67 -2.73 7.25
C VAL A 560 -5.27 -2.17 7.00
N ALA A 561 -4.53 -1.88 8.06
CA ALA A 561 -3.11 -1.52 7.98
C ALA A 561 -2.36 -1.92 9.25
N VAL A 562 -1.13 -2.39 9.06
CA VAL A 562 -0.14 -2.51 10.14
C VAL A 562 0.81 -1.32 10.06
N ILE A 563 0.91 -0.58 11.16
CA ILE A 563 1.46 0.77 11.18
C ILE A 563 2.74 0.80 11.98
N ARG A 564 3.73 1.55 11.49
CA ARG A 564 4.90 1.98 12.24
C ARG A 564 4.91 3.51 12.23
N THR A 565 5.36 4.14 13.30
CA THR A 565 5.33 5.61 13.39
C THR A 565 6.58 6.19 14.03
N THR A 566 6.95 7.39 13.58
CA THR A 566 8.03 8.18 14.19
C THR A 566 7.70 8.63 15.61
N LEU A 567 6.43 8.91 15.91
CA LEU A 567 5.98 9.39 17.22
C LEU A 567 5.24 8.27 17.95
N THR A 568 5.67 7.93 19.16
CA THR A 568 5.12 6.81 19.95
C THR A 568 4.54 7.25 21.29
N ASP A 569 4.46 8.56 21.51
CA ASP A 569 3.94 9.14 22.74
C ASP A 569 2.41 9.00 22.80
N PRO A 570 1.83 8.83 24.00
CA PRO A 570 0.38 8.85 24.17
C PRO A 570 -0.23 10.14 23.62
N GLY A 571 -1.37 10.04 22.95
CA GLY A 571 -2.02 11.15 22.24
C GLY A 571 -1.58 11.32 20.78
N THR A 572 -0.62 10.52 20.29
CA THR A 572 -0.26 10.50 18.87
C THR A 572 -1.42 9.96 18.04
N ILE A 573 -1.92 10.74 17.09
CA ILE A 573 -2.96 10.32 16.13
C ILE A 573 -2.35 9.38 15.11
N ILE A 574 -3.00 8.23 14.90
CA ILE A 574 -2.59 7.19 13.97
C ILE A 574 -3.54 7.12 12.77
N ALA A 575 -4.84 7.32 13.03
CA ALA A 575 -5.85 7.47 11.99
C ALA A 575 -6.90 8.49 12.42
N GLN A 576 -7.50 9.16 11.45
CA GLN A 576 -8.56 10.14 11.67
C GLN A 576 -9.73 9.87 10.72
N VAL A 577 -10.94 9.86 11.27
CA VAL A 577 -12.19 9.68 10.53
C VAL A 577 -12.70 11.04 10.09
N GLU A 578 -12.75 11.28 8.78
CA GLU A 578 -13.09 12.60 8.20
C GLU A 578 -14.59 12.73 7.83
N TYR A 579 -15.33 11.61 7.74
CA TYR A 579 -16.74 11.61 7.31
C TYR A 579 -17.75 11.48 8.47
N SER A 580 -17.28 11.25 9.69
CA SER A 580 -18.13 11.01 10.87
C SER A 580 -17.39 11.41 12.15
N THR A 581 -18.13 11.59 13.24
CA THR A 581 -17.61 11.91 14.57
C THR A 581 -17.45 10.69 15.48
N ASP A 582 -17.45 9.46 14.94
CA ASP A 582 -17.30 8.26 15.76
C ASP A 582 -16.20 7.34 15.20
N ALA A 583 -14.99 7.50 15.74
CA ALA A 583 -13.85 6.65 15.39
C ALA A 583 -13.97 5.20 15.87
N GLN A 584 -14.90 4.90 16.80
CA GLN A 584 -15.03 3.56 17.38
C GLN A 584 -15.36 2.52 16.29
N SER A 585 -16.27 2.87 15.37
CA SER A 585 -16.71 1.99 14.27
C SER A 585 -15.60 1.70 13.24
N GLU A 586 -14.57 2.55 13.18
CA GLU A 586 -13.44 2.38 12.27
C GLU A 586 -12.20 1.78 12.92
N LEU A 587 -12.15 1.70 14.26
CA LEU A 587 -11.12 0.95 14.95
C LEU A 587 -11.48 -0.54 15.13
N TYR A 588 -12.76 -0.88 15.36
CA TYR A 588 -13.17 -2.23 15.73
C TYR A 588 -14.05 -2.91 14.66
N TYR A 589 -13.79 -4.18 14.37
CA TYR A 589 -14.73 -5.07 13.69
C TYR A 589 -15.78 -5.63 14.64
N VAL A 590 -15.33 -6.00 15.84
CA VAL A 590 -16.13 -6.61 16.89
C VAL A 590 -15.65 -6.04 18.22
N GLY A 591 -16.60 -5.73 19.10
CA GLY A 591 -16.33 -5.10 20.40
C GLY A 591 -16.10 -3.59 20.30
N ASP A 592 -15.75 -2.99 21.43
CA ASP A 592 -15.46 -1.58 21.56
C ASP A 592 -14.41 -1.31 22.64
N ALA A 593 -14.18 -0.04 22.95
CA ALA A 593 -13.20 0.36 23.96
C ALA A 593 -13.56 -0.08 25.40
N VAL A 594 -14.85 -0.34 25.68
CA VAL A 594 -15.33 -0.86 26.97
C VAL A 594 -15.15 -2.37 27.03
N ALA A 595 -15.41 -3.09 25.93
CA ALA A 595 -15.12 -4.51 25.79
C ALA A 595 -13.62 -4.75 25.96
N GLU A 596 -12.77 -3.95 25.32
CA GLU A 596 -11.32 -4.03 25.48
C GLU A 596 -10.87 -3.80 26.94
N LEU A 597 -11.46 -2.81 27.63
CA LEU A 597 -11.19 -2.54 29.04
C LEU A 597 -11.53 -3.75 29.93
N ASN A 598 -12.67 -4.38 29.66
CA ASN A 598 -13.16 -5.53 30.43
C ASN A 598 -12.52 -6.86 29.99
N ASN A 599 -11.46 -6.81 29.17
CA ASN A 599 -10.78 -7.97 28.61
C ASN A 599 -11.76 -8.94 27.90
N GLN A 600 -12.74 -8.37 27.19
CA GLN A 600 -13.69 -9.10 26.36
C GLN A 600 -13.18 -9.18 24.92
N ASN A 601 -13.73 -10.13 24.15
CA ASN A 601 -13.34 -10.33 22.75
C ASN A 601 -13.54 -9.06 21.92
N CYS A 602 -12.44 -8.47 21.45
CA CYS A 602 -12.43 -7.38 20.49
C CYS A 602 -11.51 -7.71 19.30
N VAL A 603 -11.84 -7.21 18.12
CA VAL A 603 -11.05 -7.41 16.89
C VAL A 603 -10.82 -6.05 16.25
N LYS A 604 -9.56 -5.65 16.07
CA LYS A 604 -9.18 -4.32 15.57
C LYS A 604 -8.92 -4.32 14.07
N LYS A 605 -9.26 -3.21 13.41
CA LYS A 605 -8.92 -2.92 12.01
C LYS A 605 -7.46 -2.47 11.86
N PHE A 606 -6.82 -1.96 12.90
CA PHE A 606 -5.45 -1.45 12.85
C PHE A 606 -4.54 -2.10 13.89
N SER A 607 -3.26 -2.19 13.58
CA SER A 607 -2.19 -2.56 14.50
C SER A 607 -1.06 -1.55 14.41
N VAL A 608 -0.41 -1.25 15.54
CA VAL A 608 0.77 -0.39 15.59
C VAL A 608 1.94 -1.19 16.16
N ARG A 609 3.03 -1.23 15.40
CA ARG A 609 4.32 -1.79 15.81
C ARG A 609 5.09 -0.72 16.60
N ASN A 610 6.26 -1.06 17.13
CA ASN A 610 7.21 -0.12 17.75
C ASN A 610 6.70 0.76 18.91
N ILE A 611 5.61 0.36 19.58
CA ILE A 611 5.13 0.98 20.83
C ILE A 611 5.42 0.07 22.03
N GLY A 612 5.50 0.64 23.23
CA GLY A 612 5.74 -0.11 24.46
C GLY A 612 4.59 -1.06 24.83
N GLU A 613 4.88 -2.09 25.62
CA GLU A 613 3.91 -3.13 26.00
C GLU A 613 2.68 -2.60 26.75
N ASN A 614 2.83 -1.46 27.45
CA ASN A 614 1.74 -0.78 28.13
C ASN A 614 0.96 0.19 27.22
N LYS A 615 1.24 0.25 25.92
CA LYS A 615 0.55 1.15 24.98
C LYS A 615 -0.30 0.38 23.99
N LEU A 616 -1.43 0.97 23.58
CA LEU A 616 -2.36 0.38 22.62
C LEU A 616 -3.14 1.46 21.86
N LEU A 617 -3.85 1.07 20.79
CA LEU A 617 -4.74 1.97 20.03
C LEU A 617 -6.10 2.13 20.71
N ARG A 618 -6.56 3.38 20.86
CA ARG A 618 -7.90 3.72 21.38
C ARG A 618 -8.61 4.79 20.55
N PRO A 619 -9.96 4.75 20.47
CA PRO A 619 -10.72 5.85 19.90
C PRO A 619 -10.79 7.00 20.92
N THR A 620 -10.84 8.24 20.45
CA THR A 620 -10.83 9.44 21.29
C THR A 620 -12.14 9.77 22.00
N LYS A 621 -13.21 9.00 21.76
CA LYS A 621 -14.56 9.17 22.36
C LYS A 621 -14.60 9.34 23.88
N PHE A 622 -13.63 8.78 24.59
CA PHE A 622 -13.55 8.85 26.07
C PHE A 622 -12.41 9.76 26.57
N VAL A 623 -11.69 10.43 25.65
CA VAL A 623 -10.48 11.21 25.92
C VAL A 623 -10.84 12.69 25.97
N LYS A 624 -10.70 13.31 27.15
CA LYS A 624 -11.27 14.65 27.45
C LYS A 624 -10.86 15.81 26.53
N THR A 625 -9.70 15.75 25.89
CA THR A 625 -9.14 16.87 25.11
C THR A 625 -9.17 16.66 23.61
N TYR A 626 -9.85 15.62 23.14
CA TYR A 626 -9.85 15.22 21.74
C TYR A 626 -11.26 15.26 21.16
N VAL A 627 -11.33 15.40 19.83
CA VAL A 627 -12.56 15.23 19.06
C VAL A 627 -12.83 13.75 18.86
N ASP A 628 -14.09 13.32 18.87
CA ASP A 628 -14.52 11.90 18.87
C ASP A 628 -14.25 11.14 17.54
N ASN A 629 -13.44 11.70 16.64
CA ASN A 629 -13.16 11.15 15.31
C ASN A 629 -11.71 10.69 15.11
N GLU A 630 -10.94 10.48 16.17
CA GLU A 630 -9.53 10.10 16.08
C GLU A 630 -9.23 8.75 16.73
N ILE A 631 -8.22 8.07 16.19
CA ILE A 631 -7.63 6.85 16.74
C ILE A 631 -6.20 7.20 17.15
N ILE A 632 -5.91 7.08 18.44
CA ILE A 632 -4.65 7.50 19.03
C ILE A 632 -3.89 6.33 19.68
N ILE A 633 -2.58 6.51 19.85
CA ILE A 633 -1.81 5.73 20.83
C ILE A 633 -2.22 6.19 22.23
N SER A 634 -2.60 5.27 23.10
CA SER A 634 -2.92 5.50 24.50
C SER A 634 -2.08 4.60 25.40
N GLU A 635 -1.74 5.09 26.59
CA GLU A 635 -1.01 4.33 27.61
C GLU A 635 -1.96 3.76 28.65
N LYS A 636 -1.71 2.52 29.03
CA LYS A 636 -2.42 1.76 30.05
C LYS A 636 -1.75 1.98 31.41
N TYR A 637 -2.56 2.23 32.42
CA TYR A 637 -2.13 2.39 33.81
C TYR A 637 -2.91 1.48 34.76
N ASP A 638 -2.23 1.02 35.80
CA ASP A 638 -2.82 0.18 36.84
C ASP A 638 -3.36 1.03 38.01
N VAL A 639 -4.55 0.67 38.49
CA VAL A 639 -5.18 1.19 39.70
C VAL A 639 -5.22 0.06 40.72
N ILE A 640 -4.28 0.09 41.65
CA ILE A 640 -4.05 -0.96 42.64
C ILE A 640 -4.74 -0.60 43.94
N PHE A 641 -5.59 -1.49 44.45
CA PHE A 641 -6.23 -1.31 45.75
C PHE A 641 -5.42 -1.95 46.86
N ASN A 642 -4.91 -1.13 47.77
CA ASN A 642 -4.11 -1.57 48.91
C ASN A 642 -4.93 -1.51 50.19
N LYS A 643 -5.01 -2.63 50.92
CA LYS A 643 -5.73 -2.74 52.20
C LYS A 643 -5.17 -1.84 53.32
N ASN A 644 -3.95 -1.32 53.16
CA ASN A 644 -3.28 -0.41 54.10
C ASN A 644 -3.22 -0.93 55.55
N THR A 645 -3.10 -2.25 55.71
CA THR A 645 -2.96 -2.94 57.00
C THR A 645 -2.39 -4.34 56.79
N SER A 646 -1.70 -4.90 57.77
CA SER A 646 -1.30 -6.31 57.76
C SER A 646 -2.45 -7.25 58.10
N GLU A 647 -3.50 -6.76 58.75
CA GLU A 647 -4.67 -7.54 59.16
C GLU A 647 -5.49 -8.09 57.98
N ARG A 648 -6.39 -9.04 58.29
CA ARG A 648 -7.32 -9.60 57.31
C ARG A 648 -8.45 -8.60 57.02
N VAL A 649 -8.67 -8.33 55.74
CA VAL A 649 -9.75 -7.47 55.22
C VAL A 649 -10.61 -8.30 54.26
N LEU A 650 -11.94 -8.20 54.38
CA LEU A 650 -12.90 -8.90 53.52
C LEU A 650 -13.45 -7.94 52.45
N GLY A 651 -13.69 -8.46 51.24
CA GLY A 651 -14.34 -7.72 50.16
C GLY A 651 -13.43 -6.73 49.42
N MET A 652 -12.10 -6.92 49.46
CA MET A 652 -11.17 -6.10 48.66
C MET A 652 -11.53 -6.19 47.16
N PRO A 653 -11.58 -5.06 46.44
CA PRO A 653 -11.76 -5.06 44.99
C PRO A 653 -10.52 -5.61 44.28
N ASP A 654 -10.75 -6.15 43.08
CA ASP A 654 -9.68 -6.43 42.13
C ASP A 654 -9.06 -5.13 41.63
N ASN A 655 -7.78 -5.20 41.23
CA ASN A 655 -7.11 -4.07 40.58
C ASN A 655 -7.83 -3.71 39.28
N GLN A 656 -7.89 -2.41 39.00
CA GLN A 656 -8.53 -1.88 37.81
C GLN A 656 -7.49 -1.32 36.84
N ILE A 657 -7.88 -1.17 35.58
CA ILE A 657 -7.04 -0.59 34.53
C ILE A 657 -7.67 0.71 34.09
N LYS A 658 -6.88 1.75 33.86
CA LYS A 658 -7.32 2.96 33.18
C LYS A 658 -6.42 3.28 31.99
N PHE A 659 -6.87 4.22 31.17
CA PHE A 659 -6.12 4.67 30.00
C PHE A 659 -5.76 6.16 30.11
N TRP A 660 -4.78 6.57 29.31
CA TRP A 660 -4.30 7.94 29.25
C TRP A 660 -5.43 8.92 28.90
N GLN A 661 -5.57 9.96 29.73
CA GLN A 661 -6.60 11.00 29.65
C GLN A 661 -8.06 10.55 29.71
N GLU A 662 -8.30 9.29 30.06
CA GLU A 662 -9.64 8.78 30.32
C GLU A 662 -9.94 8.77 31.83
N ASP A 663 -11.20 9.05 32.15
CA ASP A 663 -11.75 8.86 33.49
C ASP A 663 -12.02 7.37 33.73
N ILE A 664 -11.79 6.93 34.97
CA ILE A 664 -12.29 5.63 35.43
C ILE A 664 -13.17 5.81 36.68
N ILE A 665 -14.27 5.07 36.72
CA ILE A 665 -15.05 4.88 37.94
C ILE A 665 -14.38 3.77 38.75
N ILE A 666 -13.81 4.13 39.89
CA ILE A 666 -13.16 3.16 40.77
C ILE A 666 -14.19 2.28 41.47
N SER A 667 -13.78 1.10 41.94
CA SER A 667 -14.69 0.15 42.57
C SER A 667 -15.55 0.76 43.68
N GLY A 668 -16.85 0.45 43.63
CA GLY A 668 -17.84 0.85 44.64
C GLY A 668 -17.97 -0.12 45.81
N VAL A 669 -17.16 -1.19 45.86
CA VAL A 669 -17.27 -2.20 46.92
C VAL A 669 -16.90 -1.63 48.28
N THR A 670 -17.65 -2.02 49.30
CA THR A 670 -17.33 -1.69 50.69
C THR A 670 -16.50 -2.80 51.30
N VAL A 671 -15.26 -2.49 51.69
CA VAL A 671 -14.36 -3.43 52.38
C VAL A 671 -14.65 -3.47 53.89
N ARG A 672 -14.35 -4.59 54.56
CA ARG A 672 -14.61 -4.79 55.99
C ARG A 672 -13.37 -5.24 56.76
N ARG A 673 -13.10 -4.60 57.90
CA ARG A 673 -12.02 -4.90 58.86
C ARG A 673 -12.60 -4.99 60.28
N ASN A 674 -12.10 -5.91 61.10
CA ASN A 674 -12.66 -6.14 62.45
C ASN A 674 -12.43 -4.93 63.38
N GLY A 675 -13.50 -4.33 63.93
CA GLY A 675 -13.44 -3.16 64.83
C GLY A 675 -13.10 -1.82 64.16
N TYR A 676 -13.11 -1.79 62.81
CA TYR A 676 -12.87 -0.59 62.01
C TYR A 676 -13.89 -0.51 60.87
N HIS A 677 -14.34 0.69 60.56
CA HIS A 677 -15.12 0.96 59.35
C HIS A 677 -14.30 1.83 58.40
N THR A 678 -14.67 1.81 57.12
CA THR A 678 -14.15 2.76 56.15
C THR A 678 -14.97 4.03 56.18
N VAL A 679 -14.31 5.18 56.03
CA VAL A 679 -14.97 6.48 56.01
C VAL A 679 -15.79 6.63 54.72
N GLU A 680 -17.10 6.88 54.83
CA GLU A 680 -18.05 6.90 53.71
C GLU A 680 -17.59 7.82 52.55
N ASN A 681 -16.98 8.96 52.87
CA ASN A 681 -16.49 9.94 51.90
C ASN A 681 -14.96 9.95 51.70
N LYS A 682 -14.20 9.12 52.43
CA LYS A 682 -12.72 9.12 52.39
C LYS A 682 -12.11 7.71 52.29
N HIS A 683 -12.88 6.78 51.75
CA HIS A 683 -12.57 5.36 51.77
C HIS A 683 -11.17 5.01 51.21
N TRP A 684 -10.78 5.66 50.12
CA TRP A 684 -9.47 5.49 49.48
C TRP A 684 -8.61 6.74 49.65
N ASN A 685 -7.31 6.58 49.89
CA ASN A 685 -6.32 7.64 49.95
C ASN A 685 -5.17 7.40 48.97
N PHE A 686 -4.58 8.46 48.43
CA PHE A 686 -3.41 8.38 47.54
C PHE A 686 -2.08 8.16 48.29
N GLN A 687 -2.08 8.27 49.62
CA GLN A 687 -0.93 8.04 50.49
C GLN A 687 -1.28 7.05 51.60
N SER A 688 -0.32 6.20 51.97
CA SER A 688 -0.52 5.16 52.99
C SER A 688 -0.66 5.72 54.41
N ASP A 689 -0.10 6.90 54.68
CA ASP A 689 -0.20 7.60 55.96
C ASP A 689 -1.56 8.29 56.17
N GLY A 690 -2.39 8.35 55.13
CA GLY A 690 -3.72 8.95 55.15
C GLY A 690 -3.75 10.48 54.98
N ASN A 691 -2.61 11.12 54.72
CA ASN A 691 -2.51 12.59 54.54
C ASN A 691 -2.76 13.04 53.09
N GLY A 692 -2.84 12.11 52.15
CA GLY A 692 -3.10 12.40 50.74
C GLY A 692 -4.55 12.79 50.46
N ALA A 693 -4.82 13.11 49.20
CA ALA A 693 -6.20 13.29 48.71
C ALA A 693 -7.03 12.02 48.96
N THR A 694 -8.35 12.17 49.00
CA THR A 694 -9.27 11.05 49.29
C THR A 694 -10.26 10.84 48.15
N LEU A 695 -10.71 9.61 47.99
CA LEU A 695 -11.68 9.21 46.97
C LEU A 695 -12.73 8.29 47.61
N LYS A 696 -14.00 8.60 47.37
CA LYS A 696 -15.12 7.77 47.82
C LYS A 696 -15.25 6.50 46.97
N PRO A 697 -15.88 5.43 47.48
CA PRO A 697 -16.22 4.25 46.66
C PRO A 697 -17.07 4.67 45.45
N GLY A 698 -16.79 4.13 44.27
CA GLY A 698 -17.47 4.55 43.04
C GLY A 698 -17.10 5.96 42.56
N GLY A 699 -16.07 6.58 43.15
CA GLY A 699 -15.58 7.89 42.73
C GLY A 699 -14.92 7.85 41.34
N ILE A 700 -14.81 9.02 40.71
CA ILE A 700 -14.11 9.16 39.43
C ILE A 700 -12.64 9.48 39.70
N LEU A 701 -11.74 8.70 39.10
CA LEU A 701 -10.30 8.93 39.15
C LEU A 701 -9.81 9.47 37.81
N TYR A 702 -9.18 10.64 37.85
CA TYR A 702 -8.46 11.24 36.73
C TYR A 702 -6.96 11.33 37.05
N ALA A 703 -6.15 10.47 36.41
CA ALA A 703 -4.70 10.42 36.61
C ALA A 703 -3.99 9.77 35.42
N ASN A 704 -2.91 10.36 34.92
CA ASN A 704 -2.06 9.75 33.89
C ASN A 704 -0.85 9.10 34.55
N GLY A 705 -1.01 7.85 34.95
CA GLY A 705 0.02 7.09 35.65
C GLY A 705 -0.60 6.06 36.59
N ASP A 706 0.19 5.06 36.95
CA ASP A 706 -0.20 4.04 37.92
C ASP A 706 -0.56 4.70 39.26
N ARG A 707 -1.59 4.17 39.91
CA ARG A 707 -2.08 4.68 41.18
C ARG A 707 -2.32 3.55 42.16
N VAL A 708 -1.81 3.74 43.38
CA VAL A 708 -2.15 2.89 44.53
C VAL A 708 -3.14 3.64 45.39
N LEU A 709 -4.30 3.03 45.63
CA LEU A 709 -5.36 3.54 46.48
C LEU A 709 -5.34 2.78 47.81
N TYR A 710 -4.99 3.47 48.89
CA TYR A 710 -4.86 2.92 50.23
C TYR A 710 -6.18 3.05 50.99
N ALA A 711 -6.69 1.94 51.53
CA ALA A 711 -7.90 1.98 52.35
C ALA A 711 -7.67 2.83 53.62
N GLN A 712 -8.63 3.70 53.94
CA GLN A 712 -8.66 4.44 55.20
C GLN A 712 -9.55 3.75 56.23
N TRP A 713 -9.02 3.59 57.43
CA TRP A 713 -9.70 2.88 58.52
C TRP A 713 -9.96 3.82 59.69
N GLU A 714 -11.22 3.99 60.06
CA GLU A 714 -11.61 4.65 61.30
C GLU A 714 -12.02 3.61 62.34
N LYS A 715 -11.46 3.74 63.54
CA LYS A 715 -11.74 2.81 64.64
C LYS A 715 -13.17 3.03 65.12
N GLU A 716 -13.96 1.96 65.19
CA GLU A 716 -15.31 2.07 65.72
C GLU A 716 -15.28 2.43 67.21
N LYS A 717 -16.11 3.40 67.60
CA LYS A 717 -16.29 3.79 69.00
C LYS A 717 -17.45 2.97 69.57
N VAL A 718 -17.19 2.29 70.68
CA VAL A 718 -18.24 1.59 71.45
C VAL A 718 -19.16 2.64 72.05
N ILE A 719 -20.40 2.70 71.59
CA ILE A 719 -21.42 3.63 72.11
C ILE A 719 -22.30 2.89 73.11
N ASN A 720 -22.69 1.65 72.80
CA ASN A 720 -23.59 0.86 73.62
C ASN A 720 -22.96 -0.47 74.05
N LEU A 721 -23.24 -0.86 75.29
CA LEU A 721 -23.02 -2.21 75.79
C LEU A 721 -24.37 -2.90 75.96
N PHE A 722 -24.40 -4.19 75.69
CA PHE A 722 -25.58 -5.02 75.88
C PHE A 722 -25.24 -6.16 76.85
N ILE A 723 -25.87 -6.16 78.03
CA ILE A 723 -25.73 -7.25 79.00
C ILE A 723 -26.87 -8.24 78.83
N ASN A 724 -26.53 -9.45 78.40
CA ASN A 724 -27.45 -10.57 78.36
C ASN A 724 -27.30 -11.41 79.63
N ALA A 725 -28.29 -11.32 80.52
CA ALA A 725 -28.35 -12.07 81.77
C ALA A 725 -29.65 -12.90 81.82
N THR A 726 -29.56 -14.06 82.44
CA THR A 726 -30.69 -15.01 82.60
C THR A 726 -30.83 -15.38 84.05
N ASP A 727 -32.08 -15.49 84.52
CA ASP A 727 -32.40 -15.90 85.87
C ASP A 727 -31.72 -17.23 86.24
N ARG A 728 -31.36 -17.36 87.51
CA ARG A 728 -30.72 -18.53 88.12
C ARG A 728 -31.68 -19.17 89.09
N TYR A 729 -31.73 -20.50 89.04
CA TYR A 729 -32.55 -21.30 89.92
C TYR A 729 -31.67 -22.36 90.58
N TYR A 730 -31.73 -22.41 91.90
CA TYR A 730 -31.05 -23.35 92.77
C TYR A 730 -32.09 -24.03 93.65
N VAL A 731 -31.78 -25.21 94.18
CA VAL A 731 -32.68 -25.94 95.08
C VAL A 731 -32.17 -25.91 96.50
N VAL A 732 -33.09 -26.02 97.45
CA VAL A 732 -32.74 -26.08 98.88
C VAL A 732 -31.79 -27.26 99.15
N ASN A 733 -30.70 -27.01 99.87
CA ASN A 733 -29.58 -27.90 100.18
C ASN A 733 -28.76 -28.39 98.98
N GLN A 734 -28.70 -27.60 97.90
CA GLN A 734 -27.74 -27.83 96.81
C GLN A 734 -26.31 -27.49 97.29
N ASN A 735 -25.38 -28.44 97.23
CA ASN A 735 -23.96 -28.30 97.50
C ASN A 735 -23.23 -27.50 96.40
N ILE A 736 -23.62 -26.24 96.24
CA ILE A 736 -22.98 -25.28 95.36
C ILE A 736 -22.74 -23.99 96.14
N LYS A 737 -21.54 -23.43 95.99
CA LYS A 737 -21.22 -22.14 96.58
C LYS A 737 -21.81 -21.06 95.66
N LEU A 738 -22.74 -20.26 96.17
CA LEU A 738 -23.35 -19.17 95.42
C LEU A 738 -22.43 -17.94 95.45
N ASP A 739 -21.20 -18.10 94.97
CA ASP A 739 -20.22 -17.03 94.81
C ASP A 739 -20.43 -16.26 93.49
N MET A 740 -19.72 -15.14 93.33
CA MET A 740 -19.87 -14.28 92.16
C MET A 740 -19.67 -15.02 90.84
N ASN A 741 -18.69 -15.91 90.74
CA ASN A 741 -18.40 -16.66 89.51
C ASN A 741 -19.61 -17.52 89.10
N GLU A 742 -20.21 -18.22 90.06
CA GLU A 742 -21.40 -19.03 89.83
C GLU A 742 -22.61 -18.18 89.41
N LEU A 743 -22.82 -17.02 90.05
CA LEU A 743 -23.94 -16.13 89.72
C LEU A 743 -23.82 -15.57 88.29
N VAL A 744 -22.66 -15.04 87.91
CA VAL A 744 -22.45 -14.36 86.62
C VAL A 744 -22.06 -15.30 85.47
N LYS A 745 -21.91 -16.63 85.69
CA LYS A 745 -21.39 -17.57 84.68
C LYS A 745 -22.09 -17.61 83.32
N LYS A 746 -23.38 -17.23 83.24
CA LYS A 746 -24.12 -17.07 81.96
C LYS A 746 -24.54 -15.63 81.69
N VAL A 747 -23.82 -14.67 82.25
CA VAL A 747 -23.93 -13.27 81.88
C VAL A 747 -22.91 -13.01 80.78
N LYS A 748 -23.35 -12.47 79.64
CA LYS A 748 -22.47 -12.07 78.53
C LYS A 748 -22.66 -10.60 78.24
N VAL A 749 -21.56 -9.91 77.96
CA VAL A 749 -21.57 -8.52 77.51
C VAL A 749 -21.10 -8.47 76.07
N THR A 750 -21.86 -7.81 75.22
CA THR A 750 -21.51 -7.53 73.81
C THR A 750 -21.57 -6.02 73.55
N ASP A 751 -20.90 -5.55 72.51
CA ASP A 751 -20.93 -4.15 72.07
C ASP A 751 -21.64 -3.98 70.72
N ASP A 752 -21.80 -2.72 70.30
CA ASP A 752 -22.38 -2.32 69.02
C ASP A 752 -21.37 -2.24 67.86
N THR A 753 -20.09 -2.56 68.09
CA THR A 753 -18.97 -2.36 67.15
C THR A 753 -18.46 -3.66 66.50
N TYR A 754 -19.29 -4.71 66.52
CA TYR A 754 -18.94 -6.07 66.06
C TYR A 754 -17.57 -6.55 66.57
N SER A 755 -17.14 -6.05 67.73
CA SER A 755 -15.81 -6.33 68.25
C SER A 755 -15.84 -7.63 69.06
N ASN A 756 -14.73 -8.39 69.02
CA ASN A 756 -14.56 -9.55 69.89
C ASN A 756 -14.08 -9.16 71.30
N LYS A 757 -14.29 -7.91 71.73
CA LYS A 757 -13.80 -7.41 73.02
C LYS A 757 -14.63 -8.01 74.15
N LYS A 758 -13.93 -8.51 75.18
CA LYS A 758 -14.57 -8.97 76.43
C LYS A 758 -14.65 -7.81 77.40
N TYR A 759 -15.82 -7.62 78.01
CA TYR A 759 -16.04 -6.58 79.01
C TYR A 759 -16.18 -7.18 80.40
N PRO A 760 -15.62 -6.54 81.44
CA PRO A 760 -15.74 -7.00 82.82
C PRO A 760 -17.17 -6.83 83.33
N ILE A 761 -17.66 -7.84 84.07
CA ILE A 761 -18.99 -7.85 84.67
C ILE A 761 -18.86 -7.64 86.17
N TYR A 762 -19.67 -6.73 86.71
CA TYR A 762 -19.69 -6.43 88.13
C TYR A 762 -21.10 -6.59 88.69
N ILE A 763 -21.21 -6.95 89.96
CA ILE A 763 -22.48 -6.88 90.68
C ILE A 763 -22.60 -5.47 91.27
N LYS A 764 -23.65 -4.74 90.90
CA LYS A 764 -23.96 -3.40 91.42
C LYS A 764 -24.68 -3.50 92.76
N ASN A 765 -25.76 -4.28 92.79
CA ASN A 765 -26.48 -4.55 94.02
C ASN A 765 -27.19 -5.90 94.02
N ILE A 766 -27.51 -6.37 95.22
CA ILE A 766 -28.31 -7.57 95.46
C ILE A 766 -29.36 -7.24 96.49
N ILE A 767 -30.62 -7.36 96.08
CA ILE A 767 -31.79 -7.16 96.94
C ILE A 767 -32.57 -8.46 97.03
N ASP A 768 -33.21 -8.75 98.16
CA ASP A 768 -34.21 -9.82 98.21
C ASP A 768 -35.59 -9.36 97.73
N VAL A 769 -36.51 -10.31 97.57
CA VAL A 769 -37.90 -10.04 97.17
C VAL A 769 -38.71 -9.21 98.16
N SER A 770 -38.25 -9.05 99.40
CA SER A 770 -38.88 -8.16 100.40
C SER A 770 -38.37 -6.71 100.28
N GLY A 771 -37.38 -6.47 99.43
CA GLY A 771 -36.76 -5.16 99.21
C GLY A 771 -35.55 -4.88 100.11
N LYS A 772 -35.10 -5.84 100.94
CA LYS A 772 -33.90 -5.69 101.75
C LYS A 772 -32.66 -5.73 100.86
N ASN A 773 -31.79 -4.71 100.97
CA ASN A 773 -30.53 -4.63 100.25
C ASN A 773 -29.41 -5.33 101.03
N TYR A 774 -28.86 -6.40 100.47
CA TYR A 774 -27.78 -7.17 101.09
C TYR A 774 -26.41 -6.66 100.68
N TYR A 775 -26.33 -6.07 99.49
CA TYR A 775 -25.08 -5.58 98.96
C TYR A 775 -25.34 -4.44 97.99
N GLU A 776 -24.66 -3.32 98.22
CA GLU A 776 -24.50 -2.25 97.24
C GLU A 776 -23.01 -1.94 97.10
N ARG A 777 -22.52 -2.01 95.86
CA ARG A 777 -21.09 -1.87 95.55
C ARG A 777 -20.53 -0.57 96.12
N GLY A 778 -19.41 -0.68 96.85
CA GLY A 778 -18.72 0.45 97.48
C GLY A 778 -19.29 0.91 98.83
N LYS A 779 -20.50 0.46 99.22
CA LYS A 779 -21.07 0.74 100.55
C LYS A 779 -20.85 -0.40 101.53
N ASN A 780 -20.96 -1.64 101.06
CA ASN A 780 -20.87 -2.83 101.91
C ASN A 780 -19.54 -3.57 101.74
N LYS A 781 -18.42 -2.89 102.06
CA LYS A 781 -17.05 -3.43 101.88
C LYS A 781 -16.78 -4.75 102.62
N GLU A 782 -17.54 -5.05 103.67
CA GLU A 782 -17.44 -6.32 104.41
C GLU A 782 -17.82 -7.56 103.58
N TYR A 783 -18.59 -7.37 102.50
CA TYR A 783 -18.98 -8.41 101.54
C TYR A 783 -18.17 -8.38 100.24
N GLU A 784 -17.12 -7.57 100.17
CA GLU A 784 -16.18 -7.53 99.04
C GLU A 784 -14.93 -8.37 99.39
N ASP A 785 -14.28 -8.97 98.38
CA ASP A 785 -13.02 -9.68 98.59
C ASP A 785 -11.89 -8.70 98.97
N VAL A 786 -11.07 -9.08 99.95
CA VAL A 786 -10.03 -8.20 100.54
C VAL A 786 -8.97 -7.81 99.50
N ASN A 787 -8.74 -8.65 98.49
CA ASN A 787 -7.74 -8.45 97.45
C ASN A 787 -8.35 -7.90 96.15
N ASN A 788 -9.67 -7.95 95.99
CA ASN A 788 -10.36 -7.45 94.81
C ASN A 788 -11.80 -7.03 95.13
N SER A 789 -12.03 -5.72 95.31
CA SER A 789 -13.35 -5.15 95.62
C SER A 789 -14.42 -5.38 94.54
N ASP A 790 -14.03 -5.86 93.36
CA ASP A 790 -14.96 -6.19 92.28
C ASP A 790 -15.56 -7.59 92.43
N ILE A 791 -14.97 -8.42 93.30
CA ILE A 791 -15.48 -9.75 93.64
C ILE A 791 -16.35 -9.63 94.89
N VAL A 792 -17.64 -9.89 94.72
CA VAL A 792 -18.60 -9.91 95.84
C VAL A 792 -18.64 -11.31 96.43
N LEU A 793 -18.37 -11.42 97.72
CA LEU A 793 -18.43 -12.65 98.51
C LEU A 793 -19.90 -12.99 98.85
N THR A 794 -20.71 -13.20 97.82
CA THR A 794 -22.15 -13.42 97.92
C THR A 794 -22.50 -14.63 98.79
N GLU A 795 -21.60 -15.61 98.88
CA GLU A 795 -21.73 -16.77 99.76
C GLU A 795 -21.90 -16.42 101.25
N LYS A 796 -21.52 -15.22 101.70
CA LYS A 796 -21.64 -14.80 103.10
C LYS A 796 -23.09 -14.60 103.55
N PHE A 797 -23.99 -14.33 102.61
CA PHE A 797 -25.41 -14.05 102.90
C PHE A 797 -26.38 -14.74 101.94
N MET A 798 -25.88 -15.32 100.85
CA MET A 798 -26.66 -16.12 99.91
C MET A 798 -26.16 -17.56 99.95
N ASN A 799 -27.00 -18.47 100.44
CA ASN A 799 -26.72 -19.89 100.46
C ASN A 799 -27.95 -20.68 99.98
N THR A 800 -27.80 -21.99 99.88
CA THR A 800 -28.88 -22.87 99.42
C THR A 800 -29.64 -23.52 100.57
N GLU A 801 -29.38 -23.19 101.83
CA GLU A 801 -29.92 -23.94 102.99
C GLU A 801 -31.44 -23.72 103.19
N SER A 802 -31.99 -22.62 102.66
CA SER A 802 -33.40 -22.26 102.79
C SER A 802 -33.94 -21.58 101.53
N VAL A 803 -35.27 -21.48 101.42
CA VAL A 803 -35.92 -20.80 100.29
C VAL A 803 -35.62 -19.32 100.35
N ALA A 804 -35.08 -18.77 99.26
CA ALA A 804 -34.81 -17.35 99.15
C ALA A 804 -34.88 -16.91 97.68
N ALA A 805 -35.16 -15.63 97.46
CA ALA A 805 -35.21 -15.06 96.12
C ALA A 805 -34.55 -13.69 96.15
N PHE A 806 -33.59 -13.51 95.26
CA PHE A 806 -32.79 -12.30 95.13
C PHE A 806 -32.90 -11.74 93.72
N ILE A 807 -32.80 -10.43 93.59
CA ILE A 807 -32.61 -9.74 92.33
C ILE A 807 -31.18 -9.23 92.33
N VAL A 808 -30.38 -9.76 91.41
CA VAL A 808 -28.99 -9.33 91.20
C VAL A 808 -28.99 -8.33 90.06
N THR A 809 -28.54 -7.10 90.34
CA THR A 809 -28.25 -6.12 89.29
C THR A 809 -26.77 -6.22 88.96
N VAL A 810 -26.46 -6.65 87.73
CA VAL A 810 -25.11 -6.59 87.18
C VAL A 810 -24.92 -5.36 86.32
N CYS A 811 -23.70 -4.85 86.26
CA CYS A 811 -23.32 -3.77 85.37
C CYS A 811 -21.98 -4.05 84.69
N SER A 812 -21.76 -3.39 83.55
CA SER A 812 -20.52 -3.43 82.79
C SER A 812 -20.27 -2.05 82.21
N ASN A 813 -18.99 -1.69 82.07
CA ASN A 813 -18.56 -0.47 81.39
C ASN A 813 -17.47 -0.81 80.36
N ALA A 814 -17.29 0.05 79.36
CA ALA A 814 -16.27 -0.15 78.33
C ALA A 814 -14.88 0.42 78.69
N GLY A 815 -14.69 0.87 79.95
CA GLY A 815 -13.46 1.49 80.45
C GLY A 815 -13.32 2.99 80.12
N ASN A 816 -14.33 3.60 79.50
CA ASN A 816 -14.45 5.03 79.23
C ASN A 816 -15.81 5.53 79.77
N ASN A 817 -15.90 6.79 80.20
CA ASN A 817 -17.10 7.36 80.88
C ASN A 817 -18.38 7.41 80.03
N SER A 818 -18.38 6.84 78.82
CA SER A 818 -19.44 7.05 77.81
C SER A 818 -20.32 5.83 77.53
N SER A 819 -20.01 4.63 78.03
CA SER A 819 -20.88 3.45 77.81
C SER A 819 -20.94 2.55 79.05
N TYR A 820 -22.14 2.47 79.61
CA TYR A 820 -22.46 1.77 80.85
C TYR A 820 -23.84 1.14 80.71
N GLU A 821 -23.96 -0.14 81.03
CA GLU A 821 -25.21 -0.88 80.95
C GLU A 821 -25.47 -1.63 82.27
N GLU A 822 -26.74 -1.72 82.67
CA GLU A 822 -27.20 -2.48 83.83
C GLU A 822 -28.24 -3.52 83.42
N LYS A 823 -28.14 -4.72 83.99
CA LYS A 823 -29.16 -5.74 83.83
C LYS A 823 -29.49 -6.41 85.15
N LYS A 824 -30.78 -6.58 85.39
CA LYS A 824 -31.30 -7.35 86.51
C LYS A 824 -31.62 -8.78 86.08
N PHE A 825 -31.26 -9.74 86.90
CA PHE A 825 -31.74 -11.11 86.79
C PHE A 825 -32.02 -11.67 88.19
N GLY A 826 -32.99 -12.58 88.28
CA GLY A 826 -33.35 -13.22 89.53
C GLY A 826 -32.43 -14.39 89.88
N VAL A 827 -32.12 -14.55 91.16
CA VAL A 827 -31.49 -15.73 91.73
C VAL A 827 -32.46 -16.32 92.74
N TYR A 828 -32.99 -17.50 92.44
CA TYR A 828 -34.04 -18.15 93.22
C TYR A 828 -33.53 -19.45 93.81
N ILE A 829 -33.53 -19.57 95.14
CA ILE A 829 -33.41 -20.84 95.85
C ILE A 829 -34.83 -21.31 96.19
N VAL A 830 -35.28 -22.39 95.56
CA VAL A 830 -36.66 -22.85 95.64
C VAL A 830 -36.78 -24.17 96.38
N ASN A 831 -37.83 -24.31 97.20
CA ASN A 831 -38.25 -25.58 97.78
C ASN A 831 -39.33 -26.18 96.88
N ASN A 832 -39.10 -27.40 96.41
CA ASN A 832 -39.89 -27.97 95.32
C ASN A 832 -41.22 -28.60 95.76
N ASN A 833 -41.66 -28.41 97.00
CA ASN A 833 -42.95 -28.96 97.45
C ASN A 833 -44.16 -28.11 97.00
N ASP A 834 -43.98 -26.84 96.66
CA ASP A 834 -45.10 -25.92 96.34
C ASP A 834 -45.16 -25.46 94.86
N TYR A 835 -44.41 -26.09 93.95
CA TYR A 835 -44.47 -25.80 92.51
C TYR A 835 -44.54 -27.09 91.65
N ASN A 836 -45.54 -27.14 90.75
CA ASN A 836 -45.90 -28.22 89.80
C ASN A 836 -44.69 -28.78 88.98
N PRO A 837 -44.71 -30.03 88.44
CA PRO A 837 -43.59 -30.97 88.38
C PRO A 837 -42.69 -30.79 87.13
N ALA A 838 -42.55 -29.58 86.60
CA ALA A 838 -41.91 -29.34 85.29
C ALA A 838 -40.62 -28.51 85.31
N VAL A 839 -39.97 -28.30 86.46
CA VAL A 839 -38.63 -27.69 86.50
C VAL A 839 -37.55 -28.78 86.50
N ARG A 840 -37.05 -29.14 85.30
CA ARG A 840 -35.89 -30.03 85.13
C ARG A 840 -34.62 -29.22 84.86
N PHE A 841 -33.75 -29.11 85.86
CA PHE A 841 -32.33 -28.79 85.67
C PHE A 841 -31.52 -29.98 86.15
N ILE A 842 -31.14 -30.91 85.28
CA ILE A 842 -30.27 -32.02 85.68
C ILE A 842 -29.27 -32.31 84.55
N SER A 843 -28.03 -31.86 84.73
CA SER A 843 -26.82 -32.35 84.03
C SER A 843 -26.01 -33.21 85.01
N LYS A 844 -25.01 -33.96 84.52
CA LYS A 844 -24.11 -34.74 85.39
C LYS A 844 -23.42 -33.82 86.40
N ASP A 845 -22.89 -32.69 85.92
CA ASP A 845 -22.32 -31.62 86.75
C ASP A 845 -23.29 -31.06 87.81
N TYR A 846 -24.61 -31.07 87.54
CA TYR A 846 -25.61 -30.62 88.52
C TYR A 846 -25.82 -31.63 89.66
N ILE A 847 -25.82 -32.93 89.37
CA ILE A 847 -25.99 -33.98 90.40
C ILE A 847 -24.82 -33.97 91.38
N ASP A 848 -23.60 -33.72 90.90
CA ASP A 848 -22.40 -33.65 91.73
C ASP A 848 -22.43 -32.47 92.70
N THR A 849 -23.26 -31.46 92.42
CA THR A 849 -23.50 -30.32 93.31
C THR A 849 -24.64 -30.58 94.31
N LEU A 850 -25.12 -31.80 94.56
CA LEU A 850 -26.15 -32.08 95.57
C LEU A 850 -25.53 -32.52 96.91
N ASN A 851 -26.05 -32.04 98.05
CA ASN A 851 -25.58 -32.46 99.37
C ASN A 851 -25.86 -33.96 99.60
N LYS A 852 -24.90 -34.70 100.19
CA LYS A 852 -25.01 -36.14 100.46
C LYS A 852 -26.27 -36.55 101.22
N ASN A 853 -26.74 -35.69 102.13
CA ASN A 853 -27.90 -35.90 102.99
C ASN A 853 -29.18 -35.22 102.44
N SER A 854 -29.11 -34.57 101.28
CA SER A 854 -30.28 -33.95 100.67
C SER A 854 -31.27 -35.02 100.21
N LYS A 855 -32.57 -34.73 100.34
CA LYS A 855 -33.66 -35.65 99.95
C LYS A 855 -33.58 -36.06 98.46
N TRP A 856 -33.02 -35.20 97.60
CA TRP A 856 -32.76 -35.49 96.19
C TRP A 856 -31.60 -36.47 95.99
N ASN A 857 -30.52 -36.31 96.76
CA ASN A 857 -29.38 -37.20 96.70
C ASN A 857 -29.73 -38.60 97.25
N LEU A 858 -30.52 -38.65 98.33
CA LEU A 858 -30.91 -39.90 98.99
C LEU A 858 -31.99 -40.70 98.22
N SER A 859 -32.98 -40.05 97.59
CA SER A 859 -34.10 -40.78 96.95
C SER A 859 -34.01 -40.93 95.43
N MET A 860 -33.24 -40.06 94.74
CA MET A 860 -33.30 -39.95 93.28
C MET A 860 -31.93 -40.07 92.58
N ARG A 861 -30.79 -40.02 93.29
CA ARG A 861 -29.44 -40.03 92.69
C ARG A 861 -29.21 -41.21 91.74
N ASN A 862 -29.43 -42.45 92.22
CA ASN A 862 -29.22 -43.65 91.41
C ASN A 862 -30.13 -43.67 90.16
N ARG A 863 -31.41 -43.31 90.31
CA ARG A 863 -32.37 -43.22 89.19
C ARG A 863 -32.02 -42.11 88.18
N LEU A 864 -31.33 -41.06 88.60
CA LEU A 864 -30.94 -39.93 87.76
C LEU A 864 -29.59 -40.17 87.04
N GLU A 865 -28.61 -40.76 87.73
CA GLU A 865 -27.33 -41.19 87.13
C GLU A 865 -27.55 -42.28 86.06
N GLU A 866 -28.43 -43.25 86.33
CA GLU A 866 -28.81 -44.30 85.36
C GLU A 866 -29.50 -43.71 84.11
N ARG A 867 -30.27 -42.62 84.27
CA ARG A 867 -30.94 -41.94 83.15
C ARG A 867 -30.04 -40.99 82.36
N LEU A 868 -28.98 -40.44 82.96
CA LEU A 868 -28.01 -39.56 82.30
C LEU A 868 -26.89 -40.32 81.55
N ASN A 869 -26.64 -41.59 81.89
CA ASN A 869 -25.62 -42.42 81.24
C ASN A 869 -26.12 -43.16 79.98
N LYS A 870 -27.35 -42.92 79.51
CA LYS A 870 -27.87 -43.52 78.27
C LYS A 870 -27.27 -42.83 77.03
N LYS A 871 -26.72 -43.62 76.09
CA LYS A 871 -26.25 -43.13 74.77
C LYS A 871 -27.43 -42.67 73.90
N GLU A 872 -27.12 -41.82 72.93
CA GLU A 872 -28.08 -41.28 71.96
C GLU A 872 -28.93 -42.42 71.33
N GLY A 873 -30.25 -42.39 71.52
CA GLY A 873 -31.18 -43.39 70.99
C GLY A 873 -31.98 -44.25 71.97
N GLN A 874 -31.75 -44.21 73.30
CA GLN A 874 -32.46 -45.09 74.28
C GLN A 874 -33.38 -44.37 75.32
N GLY A 875 -34.01 -43.24 74.94
CA GLY A 875 -35.15 -42.57 75.61
C GLY A 875 -34.81 -41.66 76.83
N MET A 876 -35.23 -40.39 76.93
CA MET A 876 -36.20 -39.57 76.16
C MET A 876 -35.90 -38.05 76.14
N LYS A 877 -36.46 -37.40 75.11
CA LYS A 877 -36.59 -35.96 74.75
C LYS A 877 -36.86 -34.95 75.89
N LYS A 878 -36.37 -33.72 75.68
CA LYS A 878 -36.82 -32.46 76.33
C LYS A 878 -38.21 -32.07 75.79
N TYR A 879 -39.16 -31.78 76.69
CA TYR A 879 -40.42 -31.10 76.36
C TYR A 879 -40.21 -29.58 76.33
N LYS A 880 -40.80 -28.91 75.34
CA LYS A 880 -40.81 -27.45 75.16
C LYS A 880 -42.19 -26.94 75.60
N MET A 881 -42.26 -26.14 76.66
CA MET A 881 -43.49 -25.45 77.06
C MET A 881 -43.59 -24.12 76.30
N SER A 882 -44.77 -23.77 75.80
CA SER A 882 -44.97 -22.52 75.03
C SER A 882 -44.98 -21.30 75.95
N LYS A 883 -44.74 -20.14 75.34
CA LYS A 883 -44.73 -18.82 76.01
C LYS A 883 -46.09 -18.50 76.66
N GLU A 884 -47.20 -19.03 76.15
CA GLU A 884 -48.53 -18.86 76.76
C GLU A 884 -48.66 -19.54 78.14
N MET A 885 -48.17 -20.78 78.32
CA MET A 885 -48.30 -21.49 79.60
C MET A 885 -47.45 -20.86 80.72
N VAL A 886 -46.37 -20.16 80.38
CA VAL A 886 -45.55 -19.39 81.34
C VAL A 886 -46.24 -18.11 81.78
N ASN A 887 -47.11 -17.53 80.95
CA ASN A 887 -47.86 -16.32 81.27
C ASN A 887 -49.12 -16.59 82.11
N GLU A 888 -49.75 -17.76 81.99
CA GLU A 888 -50.86 -18.18 82.88
C GLU A 888 -50.41 -18.39 84.33
N ILE A 889 -49.21 -18.93 84.55
CA ILE A 889 -48.64 -19.12 85.90
C ILE A 889 -48.28 -17.77 86.55
N LYS A 890 -47.93 -16.75 85.75
CA LYS A 890 -47.64 -15.39 86.26
C LYS A 890 -48.89 -14.62 86.68
N LYS A 891 -50.11 -15.05 86.30
CA LYS A 891 -51.37 -14.33 86.56
C LYS A 891 -52.16 -14.79 87.79
N ASN A 892 -51.85 -15.94 88.39
CA ASN A 892 -52.58 -16.46 89.57
C ASN A 892 -51.77 -16.41 90.87
N ARG A 893 -51.05 -15.30 91.11
CA ARG A 893 -50.64 -14.88 92.47
C ARG A 893 -51.13 -13.47 92.73
#